data_AF-A0A409YX42-F1
#
_entry.id   AF-A0A409YX42-F1
#
_cell.length_a   1.000
_cell.length_b   1.000
_cell.length_c   1.000
_cell.angle_alpha   90.00
_cell.angle_beta   90.00
_cell.angle_gamma   90.00
#
_symmetry.space_group_name_H-M   'P 1'
#
loop_
_entity.id
_entity.type
_entity.pdbx_description
1 polymer ?
#
loop_
_entity_poly.entity_id
_entity_poly.type
_entity_poly.pdbx_seq_one_letter_code
_entity_poly.pdbx_strand_id
1 'polypeptide(L)'
;MQGDAKSTAVTDSEGLAYTCDGHLIYTPNTKRLVKIPPDIGEYEYRFDRKHADYERFTKPQWWNRPYGWTSFVPIKPIFDGPFTCLRNVDVEQVRNKEGRIVGYAIPKEHARQWLAVEHTIYRITSILKSKYIIRPALPPMPTYYLNPCKVHSTKSAANHHAHRCRNWVGMWIAFLSFNLAHCMDTGNSQYGSDTQQVVENEQWVIHLMNNGIPQSFVHDLRTSKHVKHPSSIERAGAFVNLFGSSPGRLTVEWLIKNRIPIWYRWTEAAETATRQNKMLDALIPKAGVLDTPLEFTAEGEEDLKHSTGYANEKEENSVIRRKRMSVIASKPWEAFFNHRKTLEAARIKRETSKSRHERFEREMNPPTGKHNYWHWRFLDSDTTKLMRVKLKSPDDPAIVGRPANQMIYYAWDDEWDICTHFGDDERPNDSFDVEDDENLHDNTMSTAEVEDTPAEPGEEKGMHTAYIEIFSKPKITHNKDEETEPAEQEDVDFSRTQHGYIKLESFDFNWILETYYGFVLPKQPLDSGSLQPRITVESWNKALQTMGRTKETKIQDMREGSAGAAVEFIRYLSEERTPDDNIFDLGANTNINIPPNDLRRYFIRLAKDLFVVRNSLFSDLSDDTWVLALRRPADVIYIYRIFLKCEDNGKREDVMQILIMDGIPFLTLKETSSEGMRCSLSGVTSVIPMQLSNHTYTSRDYANYIHRRAQILYGPRGRAALLVGGIVTRIAMEHLGTQGAIYGPSKAVTEDGVGINIYAAQRHFVDDGLTEDEMDIICGLEIVYTGKLGQLYAIQ
;
A
#
# COMPACT_ATOMS: atom_id res chain seq x y z
N MET A 1 3.62 -9.39 49.67
CA MET A 1 4.91 -8.75 49.35
C MET A 1 4.76 -8.10 48.00
N GLN A 2 4.67 -6.77 48.00
CA GLN A 2 4.65 -5.94 46.79
C GLN A 2 5.98 -6.12 46.05
N GLY A 3 5.92 -6.63 44.83
CA GLY A 3 7.03 -6.63 43.89
C GLY A 3 6.82 -5.49 42.91
N ASP A 4 7.71 -4.51 42.95
CA ASP A 4 7.76 -3.38 42.03
C ASP A 4 7.81 -3.86 40.57
N ALA A 5 6.74 -3.58 39.83
CA ALA A 5 6.73 -3.71 38.37
C ALA A 5 7.55 -2.56 37.77
N LYS A 6 8.86 -2.77 37.60
CA LYS A 6 9.70 -1.92 36.75
C LYS A 6 9.19 -2.04 35.31
N SER A 7 8.74 -0.90 34.77
CA SER A 7 8.44 -0.66 33.36
C SER A 7 9.61 -1.08 32.46
N THR A 8 9.55 -2.28 31.89
CA THR A 8 10.47 -2.77 30.86
C THR A 8 9.87 -2.54 29.48
N ALA A 9 10.26 -1.44 28.84
CA ALA A 9 10.06 -1.23 27.41
C ALA A 9 11.11 -0.26 26.83
N VAL A 10 12.39 -0.65 26.91
CA VAL A 10 13.46 -0.10 26.06
C VAL A 10 14.14 -1.32 25.44
N THR A 11 13.90 -1.56 24.16
CA THR A 11 14.55 -2.65 23.42
C THR A 11 16.06 -2.44 23.37
N ASP A 12 16.78 -3.51 23.73
CA ASP A 12 18.23 -3.75 23.67
C ASP A 12 18.90 -3.39 22.33
N SER A 13 19.10 -2.10 22.03
CA SER A 13 20.21 -1.69 21.18
C SER A 13 21.36 -1.27 22.08
N GLU A 14 22.41 -2.08 22.14
CA GLU A 14 23.70 -1.62 22.67
C GLU A 14 24.12 -0.40 21.83
N GLY A 15 24.16 0.78 22.46
CA GLY A 15 24.56 2.02 21.79
C GLY A 15 25.95 1.88 21.17
N LEU A 16 26.23 2.68 20.13
CA LEU A 16 27.43 2.58 19.30
C LEU A 16 28.25 3.87 19.40
N ALA A 17 29.57 3.74 19.55
CA ALA A 17 30.53 4.84 19.45
C ALA A 17 31.42 4.67 18.22
N TYR A 18 31.68 5.78 17.51
CA TYR A 18 32.56 5.81 16.35
C TYR A 18 33.24 7.18 16.21
N THR A 19 34.41 7.21 15.59
CA THR A 19 35.16 8.43 15.30
C THR A 19 34.88 8.88 13.87
N CYS A 20 34.41 10.11 13.68
CA CYS A 20 34.15 10.73 12.38
C CYS A 20 34.79 12.11 12.35
N ASP A 21 35.60 12.40 11.34
CA ASP A 21 36.30 13.70 11.17
C ASP A 21 37.07 14.14 12.45
N GLY A 22 37.70 13.19 13.14
CA GLY A 22 38.44 13.45 14.39
C GLY A 22 37.57 13.68 15.63
N HIS A 23 36.25 13.54 15.52
CA HIS A 23 35.32 13.66 16.64
C HIS A 23 34.76 12.31 17.06
N LEU A 24 34.73 12.05 18.37
CA LEU A 24 34.06 10.89 18.94
C LEU A 24 32.54 11.13 18.96
N ILE A 25 31.80 10.31 18.22
CA ILE A 25 30.34 10.36 18.11
C ILE A 25 29.75 9.15 18.83
N TYR A 26 28.66 9.38 19.56
CA TYR A 26 27.88 8.32 20.17
C TYR A 26 26.42 8.38 19.74
N THR A 27 25.83 7.19 19.58
CA THR A 27 24.40 6.99 19.33
C THR A 27 23.85 5.92 20.29
N PRO A 28 22.78 6.22 21.06
CA PRO A 28 22.22 5.29 22.02
C PRO A 28 21.19 4.31 21.43
N ASN A 29 20.57 4.64 20.30
CA ASN A 29 19.35 3.98 19.82
C ASN A 29 19.37 3.58 18.34
N THR A 30 20.54 3.65 17.69
CA THR A 30 20.75 3.16 16.33
C THR A 30 22.17 2.67 16.11
N LYS A 31 22.34 1.75 15.15
CA LYS A 31 23.64 1.26 14.68
C LYS A 31 24.10 1.95 13.38
N ARG A 32 23.34 2.91 12.87
CA ARG A 32 23.67 3.61 11.62
C ARG A 32 24.83 4.59 11.86
N LEU A 33 25.90 4.40 11.10
CA LEU A 33 27.02 5.34 10.98
C LEU A 33 26.62 6.44 10.00
N VAL A 34 26.92 7.70 10.34
CA VAL A 34 26.57 8.86 9.51
C VAL A 34 27.67 9.91 9.61
N LYS A 35 27.92 10.64 8.52
CA LYS A 35 28.81 11.81 8.54
C LYS A 35 28.22 12.93 9.38
N ILE A 36 29.08 13.72 10.01
CA ILE A 36 28.66 14.90 10.77
C ILE A 36 28.10 15.94 9.78
N PRO A 37 26.84 16.36 9.92
CA PRO A 37 26.25 17.33 9.00
C PRO A 37 26.82 18.73 9.21
N PRO A 38 26.82 19.58 8.17
CA PRO A 38 27.16 20.99 8.33
C PRO A 38 26.18 21.67 9.29
N ASP A 39 26.69 22.59 10.12
CA ASP A 39 25.87 23.40 11.02
C ASP A 39 25.34 24.63 10.30
N ILE A 40 24.17 24.47 9.68
CA ILE A 40 23.47 25.47 8.86
C ILE A 40 22.74 26.51 9.76
N GLY A 41 22.82 26.39 11.10
CA GLY A 41 22.15 27.32 12.03
C GLY A 41 20.61 27.29 11.96
N GLU A 42 19.95 28.03 12.86
CA GLU A 42 18.49 28.08 12.96
C GLU A 42 17.83 29.18 12.11
N TYR A 43 18.59 30.18 11.69
CA TYR A 43 18.08 31.35 10.95
C TYR A 43 18.08 31.19 9.44
N GLU A 44 18.79 30.19 8.91
CA GLU A 44 18.86 29.91 7.48
C GLU A 44 17.59 29.18 7.00
N TYR A 45 16.97 29.68 5.92
CA TYR A 45 15.80 29.07 5.32
C TYR A 45 16.20 27.83 4.49
N ARG A 46 15.52 26.70 4.69
CA ARG A 46 15.92 25.40 4.10
C ARG A 46 14.96 24.87 3.03
N PHE A 47 13.81 25.50 2.81
CA PHE A 47 12.74 25.00 1.94
C PHE A 47 12.56 25.82 0.66
N ASP A 48 13.63 26.48 0.20
CA ASP A 48 13.60 27.23 -1.05
C ASP A 48 13.29 26.32 -2.25
N ARG A 49 12.68 26.88 -3.29
CA ARG A 49 12.20 26.10 -4.43
C ARG A 49 13.31 25.29 -5.11
N LYS A 50 14.53 25.84 -5.16
CA LYS A 50 15.69 25.22 -5.82
C LYS A 50 16.17 23.98 -5.07
N HIS A 51 16.23 24.03 -3.74
CA HIS A 51 16.69 22.94 -2.89
C HIS A 51 15.55 22.13 -2.23
N ALA A 52 14.31 22.32 -2.69
CA ALA A 52 13.15 21.52 -2.33
C ALA A 52 13.23 20.10 -2.91
N ASP A 53 14.13 19.30 -2.33
CA ASP A 53 14.37 17.90 -2.65
C ASP A 53 14.29 17.04 -1.37
N TYR A 54 13.51 15.96 -1.43
CA TYR A 54 13.26 15.06 -0.30
C TYR A 54 14.55 14.35 0.16
N GLU A 55 15.40 13.93 -0.78
CA GLU A 55 16.60 13.13 -0.46
C GLU A 55 17.55 13.89 0.47
N ARG A 56 17.62 15.23 0.33
CA ARG A 56 18.39 16.12 1.21
C ARG A 56 18.01 15.97 2.69
N PHE A 57 16.75 15.67 2.98
CA PHE A 57 16.21 15.57 4.34
C PHE A 57 16.13 14.13 4.86
N THR A 58 16.58 13.15 4.09
CA THR A 58 16.73 11.76 4.58
C THR A 58 18.01 11.55 5.39
N LYS A 59 18.95 12.50 5.32
CA LYS A 59 20.19 12.54 6.11
C LYS A 59 19.94 13.30 7.41
N PRO A 60 20.52 12.87 8.54
CA PRO A 60 20.36 13.57 9.81
C PRO A 60 20.94 14.99 9.71
N GLN A 61 20.28 15.93 10.37
CA GLN A 61 20.71 17.33 10.50
C GLN A 61 20.88 17.68 11.98
N TRP A 62 21.60 18.77 12.27
CA TRP A 62 21.59 19.35 13.61
C TRP A 62 20.18 19.78 13.99
N TRP A 63 19.72 19.28 15.15
CA TRP A 63 18.42 19.59 15.68
C TRP A 63 18.35 21.07 16.09
N ASN A 64 17.32 21.76 15.65
CA ASN A 64 16.96 23.10 16.10
C ASN A 64 15.44 23.24 16.14
N ARG A 65 14.93 24.34 16.69
CA ARG A 65 13.48 24.55 16.86
C ARG A 65 12.71 24.54 15.52
N PRO A 66 13.05 25.36 14.51
CA PRO A 66 12.26 25.42 13.28
C PRO A 66 12.27 24.13 12.46
N TYR A 67 13.39 23.40 12.45
CA TYR A 67 13.60 22.23 11.58
C TYR A 67 13.68 20.90 12.32
N GLY A 68 13.56 20.86 13.66
CA GLY A 68 13.72 19.64 14.44
C GLY A 68 12.76 18.51 14.05
N TRP A 69 11.62 18.85 13.45
CA TRP A 69 10.67 17.89 12.89
C TRP A 69 11.22 17.11 11.69
N THR A 70 12.24 17.60 10.96
CA THR A 70 12.83 16.87 9.83
C THR A 70 13.48 15.55 10.26
N SER A 71 13.79 15.40 11.55
CA SER A 71 14.20 14.12 12.14
C SER A 71 13.15 13.00 11.98
N PHE A 72 11.88 13.36 11.74
CA PHE A 72 10.79 12.42 11.48
C PHE A 72 10.70 11.99 10.02
N VAL A 73 11.46 12.58 9.09
CA VAL A 73 11.43 12.24 7.67
C VAL A 73 11.83 10.78 7.46
N PRO A 74 10.98 9.93 6.86
CA PRO A 74 11.33 8.56 6.54
C PRO A 74 12.51 8.49 5.56
N ILE A 75 13.44 7.54 5.73
CA ILE A 75 14.52 7.32 4.74
C ILE A 75 13.92 6.96 3.38
N LYS A 76 12.85 6.16 3.39
CA LYS A 76 12.05 5.82 2.20
C LYS A 76 10.63 6.36 2.39
N PRO A 77 10.07 7.13 1.44
CA PRO A 77 8.70 7.61 1.52
C PRO A 77 7.70 6.47 1.69
N ILE A 78 6.67 6.68 2.52
CA ILE A 78 5.61 5.71 2.79
C ILE A 78 4.26 6.35 2.48
N PHE A 79 3.60 5.85 1.44
CA PHE A 79 2.33 6.35 0.93
C PHE A 79 1.22 5.33 1.18
N ASP A 80 0.75 5.19 2.42
CA ASP A 80 -0.32 4.27 2.82
C ASP A 80 -1.50 5.02 3.46
N GLY A 81 -2.56 4.28 3.81
CA GLY A 81 -3.80 4.87 4.32
C GLY A 81 -4.33 5.97 3.40
N PRO A 82 -4.48 7.23 3.88
CA PRO A 82 -5.05 8.32 3.10
C PRO A 82 -4.08 8.86 2.03
N PHE A 83 -2.85 8.37 2.00
CA PHE A 83 -1.78 8.84 1.11
C PHE A 83 -1.61 7.95 -0.13
N THR A 84 -2.46 6.93 -0.31
CA THR A 84 -2.33 5.93 -1.40
C THR A 84 -2.39 6.53 -2.81
N CYS A 85 -3.07 7.67 -3.01
CA CYS A 85 -3.08 8.41 -4.28
C CYS A 85 -1.68 8.89 -4.73
N LEU A 86 -0.69 8.90 -3.84
CA LEU A 86 0.70 9.25 -4.16
C LEU A 86 1.53 8.06 -4.67
N ARG A 87 1.03 6.81 -4.61
CA ARG A 87 1.81 5.63 -5.01
C ARG A 87 2.16 5.62 -6.49
N ASN A 88 1.18 5.95 -7.33
CA ASN A 88 1.32 5.91 -8.78
C ASN A 88 1.72 7.29 -9.29
N VAL A 89 2.75 7.33 -10.13
CA VAL A 89 3.22 8.56 -10.78
C VAL A 89 3.15 8.31 -12.28
N ASP A 90 2.06 8.78 -12.86
CA ASP A 90 1.81 8.66 -14.30
C ASP A 90 1.86 10.04 -14.93
N VAL A 91 2.68 10.14 -15.97
CA VAL A 91 2.86 11.35 -16.78
C VAL A 91 2.23 11.11 -18.14
N GLU A 92 1.41 12.06 -18.57
CA GLU A 92 0.65 12.01 -19.81
C GLU A 92 1.13 13.05 -20.81
N GLN A 93 0.80 12.81 -22.09
CA GLN A 93 1.01 13.81 -23.14
C GLN A 93 0.00 14.94 -22.99
N VAL A 94 0.51 16.15 -22.84
CA VAL A 94 -0.31 17.36 -22.84
C VAL A 94 -0.52 17.80 -24.28
N ARG A 95 -1.78 18.04 -24.65
CA ARG A 95 -2.16 18.55 -25.96
C ARG A 95 -2.72 19.96 -25.83
N ASN A 96 -2.42 20.81 -26.81
CA ASN A 96 -3.04 22.13 -26.91
C ASN A 96 -4.49 22.01 -27.45
N LYS A 97 -5.20 23.14 -27.53
CA LYS A 97 -6.57 23.23 -28.07
C LYS A 97 -6.69 22.75 -29.53
N GLU A 98 -5.58 22.69 -30.26
CA GLU A 98 -5.49 22.26 -31.67
C GLU A 98 -5.11 20.76 -31.78
N GLY A 99 -4.99 20.03 -30.65
CA GLY A 99 -4.66 18.61 -30.62
C GLY A 99 -3.16 18.29 -30.75
N ARG A 100 -2.29 19.30 -30.89
CA ARG A 100 -0.83 19.14 -30.99
C ARG A 100 -0.24 18.85 -29.62
N ILE A 101 0.73 17.93 -29.57
CA ILE A 101 1.45 17.59 -28.35
C ILE A 101 2.38 18.74 -27.99
N VAL A 102 2.17 19.34 -26.82
CA VAL A 102 3.00 20.44 -26.28
C VAL A 102 4.05 19.94 -25.28
N GLY A 103 3.90 18.71 -24.79
CA GLY A 103 4.89 18.08 -23.91
C GLY A 103 4.27 17.02 -23.03
N TYR A 104 4.88 16.81 -21.87
CA TYR A 104 4.52 15.80 -20.89
C TYR A 104 4.34 16.45 -19.51
N ALA A 105 3.28 16.09 -18.79
CA ALA A 105 3.02 16.56 -17.42
C ALA A 105 2.17 15.55 -16.63
N ILE A 106 2.06 15.76 -15.32
CA ILE A 106 1.11 15.01 -14.49
C ILE A 106 -0.32 15.44 -14.84
N PRO A 107 -1.29 14.50 -14.92
CA PRO A 107 -2.70 14.84 -15.07
C PRO A 107 -3.18 15.82 -14.00
N LYS A 108 -3.98 16.81 -14.40
CA LYS A 108 -4.50 17.84 -13.48
C LYS A 108 -5.24 17.23 -12.29
N GLU A 109 -5.94 16.13 -12.51
CA GLU A 109 -6.68 15.43 -11.45
C GLU A 109 -5.74 14.79 -10.40
N HIS A 110 -4.66 14.13 -10.83
CA HIS A 110 -3.65 13.59 -9.91
C HIS A 110 -2.98 14.71 -9.10
N ALA A 111 -2.59 15.81 -9.76
CA ALA A 111 -2.02 16.96 -9.07
C ALA A 111 -3.01 17.56 -8.04
N ARG A 112 -4.30 17.64 -8.38
CA ARG A 112 -5.37 18.11 -7.48
C ARG A 112 -5.51 17.19 -6.26
N GLN A 113 -5.45 15.88 -6.43
CA GLN A 113 -5.50 14.91 -5.33
C GLN A 113 -4.30 15.05 -4.39
N TRP A 114 -3.09 15.21 -4.93
CA TRP A 114 -1.88 15.40 -4.13
C TRP A 114 -1.93 16.69 -3.31
N LEU A 115 -2.38 17.79 -3.91
CA LEU A 115 -2.57 19.08 -3.22
C LEU A 115 -3.70 19.02 -2.19
N ALA A 116 -4.76 18.25 -2.45
CA ALA A 116 -5.83 18.03 -1.47
C ALA A 116 -5.33 17.28 -0.22
N VAL A 117 -4.43 16.30 -0.40
CA VAL A 117 -3.76 15.62 0.72
C VAL A 117 -2.93 16.61 1.52
N GLU A 118 -2.07 17.39 0.87
CA GLU A 118 -1.27 18.43 1.55
C GLU A 118 -2.14 19.41 2.34
N HIS A 119 -3.20 19.93 1.72
CA HIS A 119 -4.11 20.87 2.36
C HIS A 119 -4.82 20.23 3.57
N THR A 120 -5.20 18.96 3.47
CA THR A 120 -5.80 18.22 4.59
C THR A 120 -4.79 18.03 5.72
N ILE A 121 -3.53 17.70 5.41
CA ILE A 121 -2.44 17.63 6.39
C ILE A 121 -2.27 18.97 7.10
N TYR A 122 -2.22 20.08 6.34
CA TYR A 122 -2.11 21.42 6.92
C TYR A 122 -3.25 21.71 7.89
N ARG A 123 -4.51 21.49 7.48
CA ARG A 123 -5.69 21.65 8.35
C ARG A 123 -5.59 20.83 9.62
N ILE A 124 -5.20 19.55 9.50
CA ILE A 124 -5.00 18.66 10.66
C ILE A 124 -3.96 19.26 11.61
N THR A 125 -2.79 19.66 11.12
CA THR A 125 -1.75 20.22 12.00
C THR A 125 -2.19 21.51 12.70
N SER A 126 -2.97 22.37 12.03
CA SER A 126 -3.54 23.57 12.64
C SER A 126 -4.57 23.25 13.73
N ILE A 127 -5.45 22.28 13.50
CA ILE A 127 -6.44 21.80 14.48
C ILE A 127 -5.74 21.15 15.69
N LEU A 128 -4.66 20.39 15.47
CA LEU A 128 -3.92 19.77 16.55
C LEU A 128 -3.16 20.82 17.39
N LYS A 129 -2.55 21.82 16.75
CA LYS A 129 -1.86 22.92 17.44
C LYS A 129 -2.80 23.78 18.30
N SER A 130 -4.09 23.86 17.98
CA SER A 130 -5.05 24.61 18.78
C SER A 130 -5.46 23.90 20.08
N LYS A 131 -5.25 22.57 20.17
CA LYS A 131 -5.64 21.76 21.33
C LYS A 131 -4.45 21.22 22.12
N TYR A 132 -3.34 20.90 21.45
CA TYR A 132 -2.18 20.25 22.05
C TYR A 132 -0.98 21.21 22.06
N ILE A 133 -0.14 21.08 23.10
CA ILE A 133 1.13 21.81 23.18
C ILE A 133 2.13 21.11 22.25
N ILE A 134 2.17 21.58 21.00
CA ILE A 134 3.12 21.08 19.98
C ILE A 134 4.31 22.01 19.93
N ARG A 135 5.52 21.44 19.88
CA ARG A 135 6.76 22.23 19.77
C ARG A 135 6.74 23.08 18.49
N PRO A 136 7.15 24.36 18.55
CA PRO A 136 7.19 25.22 17.36
C PRO A 136 8.03 24.58 16.26
N ALA A 137 7.51 24.60 15.03
CA ALA A 137 8.13 23.99 13.86
C ALA A 137 7.67 24.73 12.61
N LEU A 138 8.62 25.03 11.71
CA LEU A 138 8.36 25.67 10.43
C LEU A 138 7.84 24.61 9.45
N PRO A 139 6.63 24.73 8.89
CA PRO A 139 6.10 23.74 7.96
C PRO A 139 6.93 23.69 6.66
N PRO A 140 6.86 22.59 5.89
CA PRO A 140 7.46 22.52 4.57
C PRO A 140 6.88 23.60 3.64
N MET A 141 7.63 23.95 2.58
CA MET A 141 7.08 24.79 1.50
C MET A 141 5.89 24.07 0.83
N PRO A 142 4.78 24.78 0.51
CA PRO A 142 3.67 24.20 -0.23
C PRO A 142 4.10 23.59 -1.57
N THR A 143 3.61 22.38 -1.89
CA THR A 143 3.97 21.68 -3.13
C THR A 143 3.47 22.43 -4.36
N TYR A 144 2.45 23.27 -4.21
CA TYR A 144 1.96 24.17 -5.27
C TYR A 144 3.10 25.01 -5.91
N TYR A 145 4.06 25.50 -5.11
CA TYR A 145 5.19 26.31 -5.61
C TYR A 145 6.18 25.52 -6.47
N LEU A 146 6.16 24.18 -6.42
CA LEU A 146 6.92 23.34 -7.36
C LEU A 146 6.27 23.27 -8.74
N ASN A 147 5.04 23.76 -8.89
CA ASN A 147 4.21 23.66 -10.09
C ASN A 147 4.09 22.20 -10.59
N PRO A 148 3.30 21.35 -9.92
CA PRO A 148 3.16 19.93 -10.26
C PRO A 148 2.68 19.67 -11.70
N CYS A 149 1.96 20.62 -12.29
CA CYS A 149 1.46 20.55 -13.66
C CYS A 149 2.42 21.17 -14.70
N LYS A 150 3.67 21.47 -14.32
CA LYS A 150 4.68 22.01 -15.25
C LYS A 150 4.85 21.05 -16.44
N VAL A 151 4.76 21.60 -17.65
CA VAL A 151 4.93 20.86 -18.90
C VAL A 151 6.43 20.76 -19.21
N HIS A 152 6.88 19.56 -19.55
CA HIS A 152 8.26 19.31 -19.99
C HIS A 152 8.30 18.76 -21.41
N SER A 153 9.36 19.10 -22.15
CA SER A 153 9.57 18.63 -23.53
C SER A 153 9.77 17.12 -23.62
N THR A 154 10.31 16.48 -22.57
CA THR A 154 10.58 15.04 -22.54
C THR A 154 9.82 14.35 -21.41
N LYS A 155 9.39 13.10 -21.66
CA LYS A 155 8.74 12.25 -20.65
C LYS A 155 9.63 11.98 -19.44
N SER A 156 10.95 11.84 -19.65
CA SER A 156 11.91 11.61 -18.56
C SER A 156 12.01 12.81 -17.62
N ALA A 157 12.10 14.03 -18.15
CA ALA A 157 12.12 15.24 -17.34
C ALA A 157 10.81 15.44 -16.55
N ALA A 158 9.67 15.19 -17.20
CA ALA A 158 8.36 15.22 -16.53
C ALA A 158 8.25 14.17 -15.42
N ASN A 159 8.73 12.94 -15.64
CA ASN A 159 8.75 11.90 -14.60
C ASN A 159 9.61 12.31 -13.41
N HIS A 160 10.81 12.85 -13.65
CA HIS A 160 11.69 13.32 -12.60
C HIS A 160 11.04 14.46 -11.78
N HIS A 161 10.43 15.43 -12.47
CA HIS A 161 9.69 16.53 -11.82
C HIS A 161 8.48 16.02 -11.03
N ALA A 162 7.74 15.06 -11.57
CA ALA A 162 6.61 14.44 -10.91
C ALA A 162 7.01 13.70 -9.62
N HIS A 163 8.11 12.94 -9.66
CA HIS A 163 8.67 12.30 -8.47
C HIS A 163 9.14 13.32 -7.43
N ARG A 164 9.77 14.42 -7.86
CA ARG A 164 10.16 15.53 -6.97
C ARG A 164 8.93 16.11 -6.25
N CYS A 165 7.87 16.45 -6.99
CA CYS A 165 6.64 16.99 -6.41
C CYS A 165 5.97 15.99 -5.44
N ARG A 166 5.81 14.73 -5.85
CA ARG A 166 5.25 13.66 -5.00
C ARG A 166 6.06 13.50 -3.71
N ASN A 167 7.39 13.37 -3.83
CA ASN A 167 8.25 13.17 -2.67
C ASN A 167 8.21 14.38 -1.74
N TRP A 168 8.02 15.59 -2.26
CA TRP A 168 7.84 16.78 -1.44
C TRP A 168 6.56 16.74 -0.60
N VAL A 169 5.46 16.15 -1.09
CA VAL A 169 4.28 15.83 -0.26
C VAL A 169 4.67 14.87 0.89
N GLY A 170 5.68 14.02 0.69
CA GLY A 170 6.29 13.21 1.74
C GLY A 170 6.88 14.02 2.90
N MET A 171 7.39 15.25 2.65
CA MET A 171 7.82 16.15 3.72
C MET A 171 6.63 16.59 4.59
N TRP A 172 5.48 16.84 3.98
CA TRP A 172 4.24 17.15 4.71
C TRP A 172 3.75 15.96 5.54
N ILE A 173 3.87 14.73 5.03
CA ILE A 173 3.54 13.51 5.79
C ILE A 173 4.48 13.36 7.01
N ALA A 174 5.77 13.64 6.85
CA ALA A 174 6.72 13.65 7.96
C ALA A 174 6.39 14.73 9.01
N PHE A 175 5.99 15.93 8.55
CA PHE A 175 5.51 17.00 9.42
C PHE A 175 4.24 16.59 10.19
N LEU A 176 3.29 15.93 9.54
CA LEU A 176 2.12 15.36 10.21
C LEU A 176 2.53 14.34 11.28
N SER A 177 3.44 13.42 10.96
CA SER A 177 3.92 12.40 11.89
C SER A 177 4.54 13.02 13.16
N PHE A 178 5.29 14.11 13.02
CA PHE A 178 5.82 14.89 14.15
C PHE A 178 4.71 15.48 15.02
N ASN A 179 3.66 16.05 14.42
CA ASN A 179 2.53 16.64 15.17
C ASN A 179 1.72 15.54 15.89
N LEU A 180 1.44 14.43 15.20
CA LEU A 180 0.72 13.30 15.79
C LEU A 180 1.47 12.67 16.97
N ALA A 181 2.81 12.58 16.88
CA ALA A 181 3.64 12.09 17.98
C ALA A 181 3.53 12.93 19.27
N HIS A 182 3.23 14.24 19.17
CA HIS A 182 2.96 15.07 20.34
C HIS A 182 1.59 14.76 20.96
N CYS A 183 0.57 14.59 20.13
CA CYS A 183 -0.80 14.29 20.58
C CYS A 183 -0.89 12.92 21.26
N MET A 184 -0.17 11.93 20.73
CA MET A 184 -0.14 10.58 21.31
C MET A 184 0.68 10.53 22.62
N ASP A 185 1.61 11.45 22.83
CA ASP A 185 2.41 11.51 24.06
C ASP A 185 1.59 12.03 25.26
N THR A 186 0.63 12.93 25.02
CA THR A 186 -0.25 13.49 26.06
C THR A 186 -1.28 12.53 26.64
N GLY A 187 -1.53 11.37 26.01
CA GLY A 187 -2.48 10.34 26.48
C GLY A 187 -1.88 9.24 27.36
N ASN A 188 -0.56 9.23 27.56
CA ASN A 188 0.16 8.11 28.21
C ASN A 188 0.46 8.34 29.71
N SER A 189 -0.46 8.94 30.44
CA SER A 189 -0.42 8.96 31.92
C SER A 189 -1.10 7.71 32.50
N GLN A 190 -0.28 6.71 32.84
CA GLN A 190 -0.43 5.63 33.85
C GLN A 190 -1.82 5.01 34.15
N TYR A 191 -1.84 3.67 34.09
CA TYR A 191 -2.78 2.66 34.65
C TYR A 191 -3.87 2.05 33.74
N GLY A 192 -3.92 0.71 33.73
CA GLY A 192 -5.15 -0.10 33.62
C GLY A 192 -5.58 -0.58 32.23
N SER A 193 -5.52 -1.90 32.01
CA SER A 193 -6.09 -2.60 30.85
C SER A 193 -7.62 -2.75 30.97
N ASP A 194 -8.37 -1.70 30.67
CA ASP A 194 -9.82 -1.77 30.51
C ASP A 194 -10.27 -0.93 29.30
N THR A 195 -11.44 -1.27 28.75
CA THR A 195 -12.08 -0.71 27.54
C THR A 195 -12.23 0.83 27.56
N GLN A 196 -12.04 1.47 28.72
CA GLN A 196 -11.93 2.92 28.89
C GLN A 196 -10.66 3.54 28.24
N GLN A 197 -9.55 2.82 28.12
CA GLN A 197 -8.30 3.34 27.53
C GLN A 197 -8.38 3.60 26.01
N VAL A 198 -9.22 2.87 25.28
CA VAL A 198 -9.38 3.06 23.82
C VAL A 198 -9.98 4.44 23.52
N VAL A 199 -10.86 4.94 24.39
CA VAL A 199 -11.53 6.24 24.23
C VAL A 199 -10.61 7.41 24.57
N GLU A 200 -9.68 7.25 25.51
CA GLU A 200 -8.71 8.31 25.87
C GLU A 200 -7.56 8.45 24.86
N ASN A 201 -7.08 7.34 24.28
CA ASN A 201 -6.01 7.37 23.26
C ASN A 201 -6.42 7.92 21.89
N GLU A 202 -7.73 8.07 21.64
CA GLU A 202 -8.27 8.55 20.37
C GLU A 202 -8.94 9.94 20.47
N GLN A 203 -8.71 10.70 21.54
CA GLN A 203 -9.25 12.07 21.65
C GLN A 203 -8.84 13.00 20.49
N TRP A 204 -7.70 12.75 19.86
CA TRP A 204 -7.27 13.49 18.67
C TRP A 204 -8.13 13.14 17.45
N VAL A 205 -8.57 11.88 17.31
CA VAL A 205 -9.48 11.39 16.24
C VAL A 205 -10.78 12.17 16.29
N ILE A 206 -11.42 12.18 17.46
CA ILE A 206 -12.69 12.89 17.71
C ILE A 206 -12.51 14.39 17.48
N HIS A 207 -11.39 14.96 17.93
CA HIS A 207 -11.10 16.38 17.74
C HIS A 207 -10.98 16.75 16.26
N LEU A 208 -10.30 15.94 15.45
CA LEU A 208 -10.22 16.16 14.01
C LEU A 208 -11.59 16.07 13.32
N MET A 209 -12.39 15.05 13.66
CA MET A 209 -13.72 14.86 13.11
C MET A 209 -14.66 16.03 13.45
N ASN A 210 -14.68 16.47 14.72
CA ASN A 210 -15.48 17.62 15.17
C ASN A 210 -15.08 18.95 14.53
N ASN A 211 -13.84 19.06 14.02
CA ASN A 211 -13.34 20.24 13.30
C ASN A 211 -13.40 20.09 11.78
N GLY A 212 -14.23 19.16 11.28
CA GLY A 212 -14.58 19.03 9.86
C GLY A 212 -13.49 18.39 8.99
N ILE A 213 -12.62 17.56 9.57
CA ILE A 213 -11.80 16.63 8.79
C ILE A 213 -12.67 15.42 8.41
N PRO A 214 -12.69 14.98 7.14
CA PRO A 214 -13.51 13.85 6.71
C PRO A 214 -13.26 12.59 7.54
N GLN A 215 -14.33 11.96 8.03
CA GLN A 215 -14.25 10.79 8.91
C GLN A 215 -13.52 9.61 8.25
N SER A 216 -13.70 9.41 6.93
CA SER A 216 -12.96 8.44 6.13
C SER A 216 -11.44 8.71 6.13
N PHE A 217 -11.02 9.96 5.98
CA PHE A 217 -9.62 10.34 6.01
C PHE A 217 -8.99 10.07 7.39
N VAL A 218 -9.71 10.41 8.47
CA VAL A 218 -9.21 10.16 9.84
C VAL A 218 -9.11 8.65 10.11
N HIS A 219 -10.07 7.86 9.64
CA HIS A 219 -10.01 6.42 9.73
C HIS A 219 -8.82 5.84 8.97
N ASP A 220 -8.62 6.22 7.71
CA ASP A 220 -7.47 5.76 6.91
C ASP A 220 -6.14 6.20 7.55
N LEU A 221 -6.11 7.39 8.16
CA LEU A 221 -4.94 7.87 8.89
C LEU A 221 -4.64 6.98 10.11
N ARG A 222 -5.68 6.56 10.87
CA ARG A 222 -5.53 5.62 12.00
C ARG A 222 -5.01 4.26 11.56
N THR A 223 -5.30 3.81 10.34
CA THR A 223 -4.80 2.53 9.81
C THR A 223 -3.42 2.62 9.20
N SER A 224 -2.93 3.84 8.90
CA SER A 224 -1.60 4.05 8.33
C SER A 224 -0.47 3.59 9.27
N LYS A 225 0.64 3.15 8.67
CA LYS A 225 1.87 2.77 9.37
C LYS A 225 2.44 3.92 10.20
N HIS A 226 2.16 5.17 9.82
CA HIS A 226 2.53 6.37 10.57
C HIS A 226 1.88 6.47 11.96
N VAL A 227 0.73 5.81 12.16
CA VAL A 227 -0.01 5.79 13.43
C VAL A 227 0.07 4.43 14.11
N LYS A 228 -0.19 3.32 13.40
CA LYS A 228 -0.20 1.97 14.02
C LYS A 228 1.20 1.47 14.40
N HIS A 229 2.18 1.68 13.52
CA HIS A 229 3.51 1.12 13.68
C HIS A 229 4.61 2.17 13.43
N PRO A 230 4.58 3.35 14.09
CA PRO A 230 5.52 4.43 13.82
C PRO A 230 6.98 4.03 14.08
N SER A 231 7.19 3.04 14.95
CA SER A 231 8.47 2.45 15.30
C SER A 231 9.09 1.57 14.21
N SER A 232 8.30 1.11 13.24
CA SER A 232 8.76 0.31 12.10
C SER A 232 9.19 1.16 10.89
N ILE A 233 9.19 2.48 11.07
CA ILE A 233 9.62 3.46 10.07
C ILE A 233 11.03 3.89 10.42
N GLU A 234 11.99 3.59 9.54
CA GLU A 234 13.34 4.13 9.65
C GLU A 234 13.35 5.60 9.24
N ARG A 235 13.81 6.48 10.13
CA ARG A 235 13.76 7.93 9.98
C ARG A 235 15.15 8.56 9.86
N ALA A 236 15.20 9.77 9.34
CA ALA A 236 16.42 10.55 9.16
C ALA A 236 17.14 10.78 10.50
N GLY A 237 16.39 10.96 11.60
CA GLY A 237 16.98 11.23 12.91
C GLY A 237 17.68 12.59 12.98
N ALA A 238 18.42 12.85 14.04
CA ALA A 238 19.08 14.15 14.23
C ALA A 238 20.39 14.08 15.01
N PHE A 239 21.28 15.02 14.70
CA PHE A 239 22.39 15.36 15.58
C PHE A 239 21.91 16.31 16.68
N VAL A 240 22.21 16.00 17.94
CA VAL A 240 21.80 16.81 19.09
C VAL A 240 23.01 17.39 19.80
N ASN A 241 22.92 18.66 20.21
CA ASN A 241 23.89 19.27 21.10
C ASN A 241 23.38 19.17 22.54
N LEU A 242 23.87 18.17 23.29
CA LEU A 242 23.38 17.87 24.64
C LEU A 242 23.60 19.01 25.65
N PHE A 243 24.63 19.84 25.43
CA PHE A 243 25.01 20.93 26.32
C PHE A 243 24.80 22.31 25.69
N GLY A 244 24.20 22.36 24.51
CA GLY A 244 23.82 23.58 23.83
C GLY A 244 22.51 24.16 24.36
N SER A 245 22.16 25.36 23.89
CA SER A 245 20.90 26.04 24.24
C SER A 245 19.65 25.29 23.74
N SER A 246 19.80 24.39 22.76
CA SER A 246 18.73 23.53 22.24
C SER A 246 19.30 22.30 21.50
N PRO A 247 18.63 21.13 21.51
CA PRO A 247 17.40 20.80 22.26
C PRO A 247 17.65 20.65 23.76
N GLY A 248 16.68 21.05 24.58
CA GLY A 248 16.71 20.76 26.02
C GLY A 248 16.45 19.28 26.33
N ARG A 249 16.80 18.84 27.55
CA ARG A 249 16.71 17.45 28.02
C ARG A 249 15.39 16.73 27.69
N LEU A 250 14.24 17.34 28.01
CA LEU A 250 12.91 16.77 27.75
C LEU A 250 12.64 16.47 26.27
N THR A 251 13.28 17.21 25.36
CA THR A 251 13.14 16.97 23.92
C THR A 251 13.97 15.78 23.48
N VAL A 252 15.17 15.60 24.06
CA VAL A 252 15.99 14.42 23.79
C VAL A 252 15.31 13.14 24.29
N GLU A 253 14.73 13.18 25.51
CA GLU A 253 13.93 12.07 26.05
C GLU A 253 12.75 11.72 25.13
N TRP A 254 12.03 12.74 24.66
CA TRP A 254 10.90 12.56 23.76
C TRP A 254 11.29 11.96 22.40
N LEU A 255 12.44 12.37 21.83
CA LEU A 255 12.96 11.79 20.59
C LEU A 255 13.30 10.30 20.76
N ILE A 256 13.96 9.92 21.86
CA ILE A 256 14.28 8.52 22.17
C ILE A 256 13.00 7.70 22.36
N LYS A 257 12.03 8.23 23.11
CA LYS A 257 10.72 7.58 23.33
C LYS A 257 10.00 7.29 22.01
N ASN A 258 10.09 8.20 21.04
CA ASN A 258 9.51 8.04 19.70
C ASN A 258 10.40 7.26 18.72
N ARG A 259 11.47 6.62 19.21
CA ARG A 259 12.45 5.86 18.41
C ARG A 259 13.07 6.66 17.27
N ILE A 260 13.28 7.96 17.48
CA ILE A 260 14.00 8.80 16.53
C ILE A 260 15.51 8.59 16.72
N PRO A 261 16.26 8.18 15.70
CA PRO A 261 17.71 8.02 15.81
C PRO A 261 18.39 9.32 16.21
N ILE A 262 19.29 9.28 17.19
CA ILE A 262 20.05 10.45 17.63
C ILE A 262 21.56 10.21 17.64
N TRP A 263 22.31 11.23 17.26
CA TRP A 263 23.79 11.26 17.34
C TRP A 263 24.22 12.50 18.09
N TYR A 264 25.32 12.42 18.84
CA TYR A 264 25.95 13.59 19.44
C TYR A 264 27.44 13.35 19.67
N ARG A 265 28.15 14.47 19.81
CA ARG A 265 29.58 14.45 20.12
C ARG A 265 29.78 14.07 21.58
N TRP A 266 30.60 13.05 21.82
CA TRP A 266 31.10 12.74 23.14
C TRP A 266 32.24 13.71 23.48
N THR A 267 32.11 14.44 24.58
CA THR A 267 33.03 15.53 24.98
C THR A 267 33.35 15.44 26.47
N GLU A 268 34.38 16.14 26.93
CA GLU A 268 34.72 16.24 28.36
C GLU A 268 33.55 16.79 29.21
N ALA A 269 32.71 17.64 28.63
CA ALA A 269 31.47 18.11 29.25
C ALA A 269 30.47 16.97 29.46
N ALA A 270 30.39 16.01 28.52
CA ALA A 270 29.57 14.80 28.65
C ALA A 270 30.08 13.87 29.76
N GLU A 271 31.39 13.69 29.86
CA GLU A 271 32.02 12.92 30.93
C GLU A 271 31.76 13.54 32.30
N THR A 272 31.91 14.87 32.40
CA THR A 272 31.67 15.62 33.64
C THR A 272 30.20 15.55 34.05
N ALA A 273 29.26 15.69 33.10
CA ALA A 273 27.83 15.58 33.37
C ALA A 273 27.42 14.16 33.79
N THR A 274 28.08 13.13 33.25
CA THR A 274 27.90 11.72 33.64
C THR A 274 28.36 11.50 35.09
N ARG A 275 29.56 11.98 35.46
CA ARG A 275 30.09 11.90 36.84
C ARG A 275 29.22 12.65 37.87
N GLN A 276 28.54 13.71 37.44
CA GLN A 276 27.63 14.50 38.27
C GLN A 276 26.18 13.99 38.27
N ASN A 277 25.88 12.87 37.61
CA ASN A 277 24.54 12.29 37.48
C ASN A 277 23.49 13.26 36.89
N LYS A 278 23.92 14.12 35.96
CA LYS A 278 23.07 15.12 35.29
C LYS A 278 22.62 14.68 33.90
N MET A 279 23.14 13.55 33.41
CA MET A 279 22.85 12.96 32.11
C MET A 279 21.86 11.80 32.26
N LEU A 280 21.08 11.53 31.22
CA LEU A 280 20.14 10.42 31.21
C LEU A 280 20.86 9.09 31.06
N ASP A 281 20.44 8.07 31.81
CA ASP A 281 21.01 6.71 31.73
C ASP A 281 21.05 6.18 30.29
N ALA A 282 19.99 6.42 29.52
CA ALA A 282 19.89 6.01 28.12
C ALA A 282 20.90 6.70 27.18
N LEU A 283 21.49 7.83 27.59
CA LEU A 283 22.53 8.55 26.86
C LEU A 283 23.94 8.18 27.37
N ILE A 284 24.06 7.45 28.47
CA ILE A 284 25.39 7.10 28.99
C ILE A 284 25.87 5.84 28.25
N PRO A 285 27.04 5.89 27.58
CA PRO A 285 27.64 4.72 26.95
C PRO A 285 27.90 3.64 27.99
N LYS A 286 27.57 2.39 27.66
CA LYS A 286 27.90 1.24 28.51
C LYS A 286 29.44 1.11 28.59
N ALA A 287 29.94 0.58 29.72
CA ALA A 287 31.37 0.38 29.94
C ALA A 287 32.00 -0.43 28.78
N GLY A 288 33.16 0.01 28.27
CA GLY A 288 33.86 -0.60 27.14
C GLY A 288 33.49 -0.04 25.75
N VAL A 289 32.34 0.61 25.57
CA VAL A 289 31.90 1.09 24.24
C VAL A 289 32.76 2.25 23.73
N LEU A 290 33.26 3.10 24.63
CA LEU A 290 34.11 4.25 24.28
C LEU A 290 35.60 3.89 24.19
N ASP A 291 36.00 2.72 24.71
CA ASP A 291 37.42 2.33 24.79
C ASP A 291 37.95 1.82 23.44
N THR A 292 37.06 1.36 22.57
CA THR A 292 37.35 0.93 21.18
C THR A 292 36.33 1.50 20.20
N PRO A 293 36.33 2.82 19.92
CA PRO A 293 35.40 3.40 18.94
C PRO A 293 35.76 2.93 17.53
N LEU A 294 34.74 2.63 16.72
CA LEU A 294 34.95 2.30 15.31
C LEU A 294 35.52 3.51 14.56
N GLU A 295 36.58 3.32 13.80
CA GLU A 295 37.08 4.38 12.92
C GLU A 295 36.19 4.46 11.68
N PHE A 296 35.43 5.55 11.56
CA PHE A 296 34.58 5.82 10.41
C PHE A 296 35.26 6.86 9.54
N THR A 297 36.07 6.39 8.59
CA THR A 297 36.54 7.21 7.50
C THR A 297 35.45 7.25 6.42
N ALA A 298 34.99 8.46 6.13
CA ALA A 298 34.03 8.80 5.09
C ALA A 298 34.43 8.32 3.67
N GLU A 299 35.65 7.80 3.50
CA GLU A 299 36.18 7.15 2.31
C GLU A 299 35.69 5.70 2.15
N GLY A 300 35.03 5.12 3.17
CA GLY A 300 34.54 3.75 3.20
C GLY A 300 33.01 3.58 3.25
N GLU A 301 32.23 4.59 2.85
CA GLU A 301 30.75 4.47 2.73
C GLU A 301 30.30 3.85 1.39
N GLU A 302 31.22 3.24 0.65
CA GLU A 302 30.90 2.37 -0.50
C GLU A 302 30.92 0.86 -0.17
N ASP A 303 31.52 0.43 0.95
CA ASP A 303 31.81 -0.99 1.18
C ASP A 303 30.92 -1.72 2.21
N LEU A 304 29.66 -1.32 2.32
CA LEU A 304 28.57 -2.23 2.72
C LEU A 304 27.33 -2.10 1.81
N LYS A 305 27.59 -1.70 0.55
CA LYS A 305 26.75 -2.06 -0.60
C LYS A 305 27.60 -2.87 -1.56
N HIS A 306 27.73 -4.17 -1.32
CA HIS A 306 28.01 -5.07 -2.44
C HIS A 306 26.76 -5.19 -3.32
N SER A 307 26.56 -4.14 -4.10
CA SER A 307 26.23 -4.18 -5.51
C SER A 307 26.37 -2.74 -6.02
N THR A 308 27.55 -2.37 -6.54
CA THR A 308 27.77 -1.46 -7.68
C THR A 308 29.25 -1.08 -7.80
N GLY A 309 29.98 -1.76 -8.68
CA GLY A 309 31.34 -1.35 -9.09
C GLY A 309 31.35 -0.12 -10.02
N TYR A 310 30.87 1.04 -9.55
CA TYR A 310 30.62 2.22 -10.42
C TYR A 310 31.33 3.53 -10.01
N ALA A 311 32.10 3.56 -8.93
CA ALA A 311 32.65 4.81 -8.40
C ALA A 311 34.12 5.08 -8.78
N ASN A 312 34.99 4.08 -8.72
CA ASN A 312 36.36 4.25 -9.23
C ASN A 312 36.40 4.46 -10.75
N GLU A 313 35.41 3.94 -11.48
CA GLU A 313 35.18 4.31 -12.88
C GLU A 313 34.74 5.77 -13.04
N LYS A 314 34.01 6.38 -12.10
CA LYS A 314 33.42 7.73 -12.26
C LYS A 314 34.47 8.83 -12.26
N GLU A 315 35.51 8.72 -11.46
CA GLU A 315 36.53 9.76 -11.33
C GLU A 315 37.52 9.72 -12.49
N GLU A 316 37.95 8.52 -12.90
CA GLU A 316 38.73 8.29 -14.13
C GLU A 316 37.91 8.65 -15.39
N ASN A 317 36.61 8.30 -15.42
CA ASN A 317 35.69 8.73 -16.46
C ASN A 317 35.44 10.24 -16.45
N SER A 318 35.55 10.96 -15.32
CA SER A 318 35.32 12.41 -15.28
C SER A 318 36.43 13.18 -15.99
N VAL A 319 37.69 12.75 -15.83
CA VAL A 319 38.85 13.33 -16.50
C VAL A 319 38.85 12.98 -17.99
N ILE A 320 38.55 11.72 -18.33
CA ILE A 320 38.39 11.27 -19.72
C ILE A 320 37.22 12.01 -20.39
N ARG A 321 36.09 12.18 -19.70
CA ARG A 321 34.91 12.92 -20.20
C ARG A 321 35.23 14.39 -20.44
N ARG A 322 35.98 15.05 -19.54
CA ARG A 322 36.40 16.46 -19.73
C ARG A 322 37.31 16.62 -20.96
N LYS A 323 38.24 15.69 -21.18
CA LYS A 323 39.08 15.66 -22.39
C LYS A 323 38.26 15.37 -23.66
N ARG A 324 37.34 14.40 -23.63
CA ARG A 324 36.43 14.09 -24.75
C ARG A 324 35.56 15.27 -25.13
N MET A 325 34.98 15.96 -24.15
CA MET A 325 34.16 17.18 -24.38
C MET A 325 34.97 18.30 -25.06
N SER A 326 36.25 18.46 -24.71
CA SER A 326 37.14 19.43 -25.38
C SER A 326 37.41 19.06 -26.85
N VAL A 327 37.59 17.76 -27.15
CA VAL A 327 37.75 17.27 -28.54
C VAL A 327 36.45 17.37 -29.34
N ILE A 328 35.30 17.18 -28.71
CA ILE A 328 33.98 17.36 -29.34
C ILE A 328 33.73 18.83 -29.64
N ALA A 329 34.05 19.73 -28.71
CA ALA A 329 33.88 21.17 -28.86
C ALA A 329 34.71 21.76 -30.01
N SER A 330 35.82 21.12 -30.40
CA SER A 330 36.61 21.52 -31.57
C SER A 330 36.07 21.00 -32.91
N LYS A 331 34.93 20.27 -32.89
CA LYS A 331 34.19 19.75 -34.06
C LYS A 331 35.08 19.14 -35.16
N PRO A 332 35.85 18.07 -34.87
CA PRO A 332 36.86 17.53 -35.77
C PRO A 332 36.32 17.02 -37.12
N TRP A 333 35.03 16.68 -37.20
CA TRP A 333 34.37 16.25 -38.43
C TRP A 333 34.12 17.39 -39.44
N GLU A 334 34.12 18.66 -39.02
CA GLU A 334 33.90 19.80 -39.93
C GLU A 334 35.00 19.87 -41.00
N ALA A 335 36.25 19.60 -40.63
CA ALA A 335 37.37 19.55 -41.59
C ALA A 335 37.15 18.48 -42.67
N PHE A 336 36.61 17.32 -42.28
CA PHE A 336 36.28 16.23 -43.21
C PHE A 336 35.11 16.60 -44.14
N PHE A 337 34.04 17.20 -43.62
CA PHE A 337 32.90 17.64 -44.43
C PHE A 337 33.24 18.81 -45.35
N ASN A 338 34.09 19.74 -44.93
CA ASN A 338 34.58 20.82 -45.79
C ASN A 338 35.45 20.30 -46.94
N HIS A 339 36.26 19.28 -46.68
CA HIS A 339 37.00 18.59 -47.74
C HIS A 339 36.05 17.90 -48.74
N ARG A 340 34.99 17.23 -48.26
CA ARG A 340 33.95 16.65 -49.13
C ARG A 340 33.27 17.69 -50.01
N LYS A 341 32.81 18.81 -49.46
CA LYS A 341 32.21 19.92 -50.23
C LYS A 341 33.13 20.43 -51.35
N THR A 342 34.44 20.45 -51.10
CA THR A 342 35.43 20.83 -52.12
C THR A 342 35.53 19.80 -53.25
N LEU A 343 35.46 18.50 -52.94
CA LEU A 343 35.42 17.42 -53.93
C LEU A 343 34.09 17.39 -54.69
N GLU A 344 32.97 17.65 -54.03
CA GLU A 344 31.63 17.75 -54.63
C GLU A 344 31.61 18.84 -55.71
N ALA A 345 32.18 20.02 -55.43
CA ALA A 345 32.28 21.10 -56.40
C ALA A 345 33.04 20.70 -57.68
N ALA A 346 33.99 19.76 -57.57
CA ALA A 346 34.69 19.19 -58.73
C ALA A 346 33.91 18.07 -59.44
N ARG A 347 33.07 17.31 -58.72
CA ARG A 347 32.20 16.24 -59.25
C ARG A 347 30.95 16.79 -59.95
N ILE A 348 30.33 17.84 -59.42
CA ILE A 348 29.18 18.55 -60.02
C ILE A 348 29.51 19.01 -61.45
N LYS A 349 30.74 19.47 -61.69
CA LYS A 349 31.20 19.92 -63.02
C LYS A 349 31.27 18.80 -64.06
N ARG A 350 31.27 17.53 -63.65
CA ARG A 350 31.36 16.34 -64.53
C ARG A 350 30.07 15.51 -64.52
N GLU A 351 29.05 15.96 -63.80
CA GLU A 351 27.80 15.24 -63.58
C GLU A 351 26.88 15.32 -64.81
N THR A 352 26.41 14.17 -65.29
CA THR A 352 25.43 14.10 -66.37
C THR A 352 24.01 14.35 -65.86
N SER A 353 23.09 14.81 -66.73
CA SER A 353 21.71 15.11 -66.34
C SER A 353 20.97 13.92 -65.72
N LYS A 354 21.28 12.69 -66.15
CA LYS A 354 20.68 11.46 -65.58
C LYS A 354 21.19 11.19 -64.16
N SER A 355 22.51 11.23 -63.95
CA SER A 355 23.10 11.04 -62.61
C SER A 355 22.70 12.15 -61.62
N ARG A 356 22.44 13.37 -62.11
CA ARG A 356 21.93 14.47 -61.28
C ARG A 356 20.55 14.20 -60.72
N HIS A 357 19.64 13.66 -61.55
CA HIS A 357 18.29 13.35 -61.12
C HIS A 357 18.30 12.22 -60.07
N GLU A 358 19.06 11.15 -60.32
CA GLU A 358 19.22 10.02 -59.39
C GLU A 358 19.91 10.42 -58.06
N ARG A 359 20.77 11.44 -58.06
CA ARG A 359 21.34 12.00 -56.82
C ARG A 359 20.32 12.83 -56.06
N PHE A 360 19.59 13.74 -56.73
CA PHE A 360 18.57 14.57 -56.08
C PHE A 360 17.42 13.74 -55.50
N GLU A 361 17.02 12.65 -56.14
CA GLU A 361 16.07 11.71 -55.56
C GLU A 361 16.58 11.09 -54.25
N ARG A 362 17.87 10.73 -54.18
CA ARG A 362 18.50 10.20 -52.96
C ARG A 362 18.73 11.26 -51.87
N GLU A 363 18.94 12.52 -52.23
CA GLU A 363 19.06 13.63 -51.26
C GLU A 363 17.70 13.99 -50.65
N MET A 364 16.62 13.94 -51.45
CA MET A 364 15.26 14.19 -50.99
C MET A 364 14.70 13.02 -50.18
N ASN A 365 15.02 11.78 -50.56
CA ASN A 365 14.59 10.57 -49.87
C ASN A 365 15.81 9.66 -49.57
N PRO A 366 16.58 9.96 -48.52
CA PRO A 366 17.74 9.16 -48.14
C PRO A 366 17.35 7.70 -47.85
N PRO A 367 18.02 6.71 -48.47
CA PRO A 367 17.64 5.31 -48.31
C PRO A 367 18.04 4.78 -46.93
N THR A 368 17.10 4.11 -46.27
CA THR A 368 17.28 3.45 -44.96
C THR A 368 17.29 1.93 -45.13
N GLY A 369 18.40 1.24 -44.84
CA GLY A 369 18.52 -0.20 -45.11
C GLY A 369 19.97 -0.69 -45.21
N LYS A 370 20.27 -1.64 -46.11
CA LYS A 370 21.64 -2.18 -46.33
C LYS A 370 22.54 -1.19 -47.10
N HIS A 371 22.92 -0.08 -46.47
CA HIS A 371 23.82 0.95 -47.04
C HIS A 371 25.12 1.08 -46.22
N ASN A 372 26.05 1.92 -46.68
CA ASN A 372 27.32 2.13 -45.98
C ASN A 372 27.13 3.08 -44.80
N TYR A 373 27.26 2.58 -43.57
CA TYR A 373 27.22 3.40 -42.37
C TYR A 373 28.61 3.61 -41.77
N TRP A 374 28.90 4.84 -41.36
CA TRP A 374 30.14 5.26 -40.72
C TRP A 374 29.83 5.96 -39.41
N HIS A 375 30.47 5.55 -38.33
CA HIS A 375 30.27 6.10 -37.00
C HIS A 375 31.52 6.85 -36.53
N TRP A 376 31.35 8.11 -36.16
CA TRP A 376 32.38 8.92 -35.53
C TRP A 376 32.42 8.63 -34.04
N ARG A 377 33.42 7.85 -33.58
CA ARG A 377 33.57 7.44 -32.19
C ARG A 377 35.02 7.49 -31.71
N PHE A 378 35.22 7.60 -30.40
CA PHE A 378 36.53 7.36 -29.78
C PHE A 378 36.85 5.86 -29.83
N LEU A 379 38.12 5.52 -30.07
CA LEU A 379 38.60 4.13 -30.04
C LEU A 379 38.93 3.72 -28.60
N ASP A 380 38.73 2.45 -28.26
CA ASP A 380 38.87 1.94 -26.88
C ASP A 380 40.33 2.00 -26.37
N SER A 381 41.30 2.06 -27.28
CA SER A 381 42.74 2.16 -26.97
C SER A 381 43.31 3.59 -26.94
N ASP A 382 42.60 4.59 -27.48
CA ASP A 382 43.03 5.99 -27.48
C ASP A 382 41.81 6.91 -27.25
N THR A 383 41.67 7.38 -26.01
CA THR A 383 40.53 8.21 -25.59
C THR A 383 40.63 9.67 -26.02
N THR A 384 41.67 10.05 -26.78
CA THR A 384 41.96 11.44 -27.15
C THR A 384 41.64 11.82 -28.59
N LYS A 385 41.23 10.85 -29.44
CA LYS A 385 40.92 11.09 -30.86
C LYS A 385 39.58 10.52 -31.28
N LEU A 386 38.76 11.35 -31.93
CA LEU A 386 37.49 10.93 -32.54
C LEU A 386 37.75 10.46 -33.98
N MET A 387 37.41 9.21 -34.29
CA MET A 387 37.71 8.57 -35.56
C MET A 387 36.45 8.15 -36.31
N ARG A 388 36.44 8.30 -37.63
CA ARG A 388 35.39 7.80 -38.53
C ARG A 388 35.60 6.31 -38.81
N VAL A 389 34.75 5.44 -38.26
CA VAL A 389 34.88 3.98 -38.35
C VAL A 389 33.73 3.37 -39.16
N LYS A 390 34.03 2.45 -40.08
CA LYS A 390 32.99 1.75 -40.88
C LYS A 390 32.22 0.76 -40.02
N LEU A 391 30.90 0.82 -40.05
CA LEU A 391 30.03 -0.17 -39.40
C LEU A 391 29.90 -1.41 -40.29
N LYS A 392 29.87 -2.59 -39.66
CA LYS A 392 29.81 -3.88 -40.36
C LYS A 392 28.40 -4.37 -40.61
N SER A 393 27.41 -3.84 -39.88
CA SER A 393 26.01 -4.23 -39.95
C SER A 393 25.09 -3.01 -39.97
N PRO A 394 24.00 -3.01 -40.76
CA PRO A 394 22.96 -1.98 -40.71
C PRO A 394 22.05 -2.09 -39.47
N ASP A 395 22.07 -3.23 -38.76
CA ASP A 395 21.33 -3.44 -37.50
C ASP A 395 22.16 -3.04 -36.25
N ASP A 396 23.23 -2.26 -36.45
CA ASP A 396 24.09 -1.82 -35.36
C ASP A 396 23.31 -0.90 -34.39
N PRO A 397 23.45 -1.07 -33.06
CA PRO A 397 22.79 -0.21 -32.07
C PRO A 397 23.10 1.27 -32.23
N ALA A 398 24.20 1.63 -32.90
CA ALA A 398 24.51 3.00 -33.25
C ALA A 398 23.61 3.59 -34.36
N ILE A 399 22.73 2.81 -35.00
CA ILE A 399 21.80 3.24 -36.06
C ILE A 399 20.36 3.27 -35.54
N VAL A 400 19.96 2.25 -34.78
CA VAL A 400 18.56 2.04 -34.35
C VAL A 400 18.12 3.08 -33.31
N GLY A 401 17.07 3.85 -33.64
CA GLY A 401 16.41 4.79 -32.70
C GLY A 401 17.07 6.17 -32.57
N ARG A 402 18.00 6.54 -33.45
CA ARG A 402 18.64 7.87 -33.44
C ARG A 402 17.80 8.97 -34.10
N PRO A 403 17.84 10.22 -33.58
CA PRO A 403 17.18 11.36 -34.21
C PRO A 403 17.90 11.79 -35.49
N ALA A 404 17.14 12.36 -36.44
CA ALA A 404 17.65 12.72 -37.78
C ALA A 404 18.78 13.76 -37.76
N ASN A 405 18.85 14.63 -36.74
CA ASN A 405 19.91 15.64 -36.60
C ASN A 405 21.29 15.04 -36.23
N GLN A 406 21.34 13.77 -35.83
CA GLN A 406 22.58 13.04 -35.52
C GLN A 406 23.08 12.15 -36.67
N MET A 407 22.41 12.22 -37.83
CA MET A 407 22.69 11.42 -39.02
C MET A 407 22.81 12.33 -40.25
N ILE A 408 23.93 12.27 -40.94
CA ILE A 408 24.18 13.04 -42.15
C ILE A 408 24.34 12.07 -43.32
N TYR A 409 23.44 12.12 -44.29
CA TYR A 409 23.52 11.31 -45.51
C TYR A 409 24.34 12.02 -46.59
N TYR A 410 25.21 11.26 -47.26
CA TYR A 410 26.05 11.73 -48.35
C TYR A 410 25.73 10.97 -49.63
N ALA A 411 24.91 11.60 -50.49
CA ALA A 411 24.33 10.97 -51.68
C ALA A 411 25.35 10.60 -52.77
N TRP A 412 26.52 11.26 -52.84
CA TRP A 412 27.51 10.98 -53.88
C TRP A 412 28.13 9.58 -53.77
N ASP A 413 28.42 9.13 -52.55
CA ASP A 413 29.07 7.84 -52.30
C ASP A 413 28.12 6.83 -51.61
N ASP A 414 26.84 7.20 -51.45
CA ASP A 414 25.79 6.41 -50.77
C ASP A 414 26.21 5.99 -49.35
N GLU A 415 26.60 7.00 -48.56
CA GLU A 415 27.11 6.80 -47.20
C GLU A 415 26.34 7.60 -46.17
N TRP A 416 26.13 7.00 -45.00
CA TRP A 416 25.63 7.65 -43.81
C TRP A 416 26.76 7.91 -42.82
N ASP A 417 26.91 9.14 -42.38
CA ASP A 417 27.79 9.54 -41.29
C ASP A 417 26.96 9.79 -40.02
N ILE A 418 27.29 9.06 -38.96
CA ILE A 418 26.57 9.10 -37.69
C ILE A 418 27.51 9.62 -36.61
N CYS A 419 27.03 10.57 -35.81
CA CYS A 419 27.71 11.01 -34.60
C CYS A 419 26.70 11.52 -33.58
N THR A 420 26.90 11.17 -32.31
CA THR A 420 26.10 11.65 -31.18
C THR A 420 26.15 13.16 -30.96
N HIS A 421 27.13 13.85 -31.55
CA HIS A 421 27.41 15.28 -31.32
C HIS A 421 27.13 16.16 -32.55
N PHE A 422 26.53 15.62 -33.61
CA PHE A 422 26.05 16.46 -34.71
C PHE A 422 24.81 17.23 -34.24
N GLY A 423 24.78 18.54 -34.55
CA GLY A 423 23.64 19.42 -34.23
C GLY A 423 23.71 20.17 -32.90
N ASP A 424 24.79 20.04 -32.11
CA ASP A 424 25.00 20.83 -30.87
C ASP A 424 25.55 22.25 -31.19
N ASP A 425 24.79 23.06 -31.94
CA ASP A 425 25.15 24.43 -32.33
C ASP A 425 24.52 25.53 -31.45
N GLU A 426 24.40 25.27 -30.14
CA GLU A 426 24.19 26.36 -29.16
C GLU A 426 25.53 26.72 -28.54
N ARG A 427 26.14 27.80 -29.04
CA ARG A 427 27.37 28.36 -28.47
C ARG A 427 27.14 28.88 -27.04
N PRO A 428 28.12 28.74 -26.14
CA PRO A 428 28.07 29.26 -24.77
C PRO A 428 28.47 30.75 -24.70
N ASN A 429 27.72 31.57 -23.97
CA ASN A 429 28.16 32.87 -23.41
C ASN A 429 27.15 33.28 -22.31
N ASP A 430 27.48 33.39 -21.03
CA ASP A 430 28.32 34.40 -20.35
C ASP A 430 27.81 35.86 -20.47
N SER A 431 27.00 36.24 -19.48
CA SER A 431 27.09 37.47 -18.66
C SER A 431 26.55 38.85 -19.15
N PHE A 432 26.01 39.58 -18.17
CA PHE A 432 25.78 41.04 -18.02
C PHE A 432 24.59 41.73 -18.73
N ASP A 433 23.58 42.05 -17.91
CA ASP A 433 23.12 43.40 -17.51
C ASP A 433 22.57 44.45 -18.54
N VAL A 434 21.33 44.87 -18.21
CA VAL A 434 20.61 46.18 -18.31
C VAL A 434 20.12 46.78 -19.65
N GLU A 435 18.90 47.34 -19.52
CA GLU A 435 18.26 48.52 -20.16
C GLU A 435 17.14 48.29 -21.20
N ASP A 436 15.91 48.28 -20.66
CA ASP A 436 14.80 49.25 -20.82
C ASP A 436 14.24 49.71 -22.19
N ASP A 437 12.91 49.91 -22.12
CA ASP A 437 12.00 50.80 -22.88
C ASP A 437 11.56 50.38 -24.30
N GLU A 438 10.29 50.51 -24.72
CA GLU A 438 9.07 51.05 -24.11
C GLU A 438 7.83 50.70 -24.98
N ASN A 439 6.68 50.56 -24.32
CA ASN A 439 5.31 50.92 -24.72
C ASN A 439 4.63 50.33 -25.99
N LEU A 440 3.49 49.65 -25.76
CA LEU A 440 2.15 50.16 -26.12
C LEU A 440 1.01 49.33 -25.47
N HIS A 441 0.18 50.05 -24.70
CA HIS A 441 -1.02 49.59 -23.98
C HIS A 441 -2.16 49.09 -24.89
N ASP A 442 -2.94 48.09 -24.44
CA ASP A 442 -4.38 48.25 -24.11
C ASP A 442 -4.94 47.04 -23.31
N ASN A 443 -5.89 47.33 -22.42
CA ASN A 443 -6.56 46.47 -21.45
C ASN A 443 -7.31 45.28 -22.06
N THR A 444 -7.31 44.12 -21.39
CA THR A 444 -8.51 43.42 -20.84
C THR A 444 -8.13 42.03 -20.27
N MET A 445 -8.65 41.72 -19.08
CA MET A 445 -8.53 40.49 -18.28
C MET A 445 -8.24 39.18 -19.04
N SER A 446 -7.07 38.57 -18.80
CA SER A 446 -6.85 37.12 -19.01
C SER A 446 -5.59 36.64 -18.27
N THR A 447 -5.59 35.35 -17.93
CA THR A 447 -4.57 34.55 -17.24
C THR A 447 -3.12 34.98 -17.47
N ALA A 448 -2.45 35.50 -16.44
CA ALA A 448 -1.03 35.83 -16.49
C ALA A 448 -0.17 34.57 -16.28
N GLU A 449 0.69 34.31 -17.27
CA GLU A 449 1.89 33.49 -17.16
C GLU A 449 2.82 34.14 -16.13
N VAL A 450 3.23 33.39 -15.12
CA VAL A 450 4.25 33.84 -14.16
C VAL A 450 5.61 33.63 -14.83
N GLU A 451 6.26 34.70 -15.25
CA GLU A 451 7.67 34.68 -15.66
C GLU A 451 8.55 34.21 -14.49
N ASP A 452 9.46 33.27 -14.80
CA ASP A 452 10.33 32.52 -13.87
C ASP A 452 11.50 33.42 -13.42
N THR A 453 11.20 34.55 -12.79
CA THR A 453 12.22 35.34 -12.06
C THR A 453 12.45 34.66 -10.72
N PRO A 454 13.68 34.27 -10.35
CA PRO A 454 13.96 33.73 -9.02
C PRO A 454 13.68 34.81 -7.98
N ALA A 455 12.62 34.62 -7.18
CA ALA A 455 12.38 35.44 -6.01
C ALA A 455 13.59 35.33 -5.07
N GLU A 456 14.05 36.44 -4.50
CA GLU A 456 15.14 36.38 -3.51
C GLU A 456 14.70 35.50 -2.32
N PRO A 457 15.62 34.82 -1.60
CA PRO A 457 15.26 33.97 -0.45
C PRO A 457 14.39 34.66 0.62
N GLY A 458 14.44 35.99 0.70
CA GLY A 458 13.57 36.82 1.54
C GLY A 458 12.12 36.93 1.04
N GLU A 459 11.90 36.96 -0.27
CA GLU A 459 10.58 37.02 -0.91
C GLU A 459 9.88 35.66 -0.86
N GLU A 460 10.60 34.55 -1.09
CA GLU A 460 10.03 33.19 -0.92
C GLU A 460 9.61 32.94 0.54
N LYS A 461 10.37 33.44 1.51
CA LYS A 461 10.00 33.43 2.93
C LYS A 461 8.74 34.27 3.19
N GLY A 462 8.62 35.43 2.56
CA GLY A 462 7.43 36.29 2.60
C GLY A 462 6.19 35.61 2.01
N MET A 463 6.31 34.96 0.86
CA MET A 463 5.23 34.17 0.23
C MET A 463 4.84 32.94 1.04
N HIS A 464 5.82 32.30 1.69
CA HIS A 464 5.59 31.18 2.62
C HIS A 464 4.78 31.64 3.84
N THR A 465 5.11 32.80 4.43
CA THR A 465 4.34 33.41 5.52
C THR A 465 2.95 33.86 5.07
N ALA A 466 2.81 34.47 3.88
CA ALA A 466 1.53 34.90 3.32
C ALA A 466 0.59 33.71 3.03
N TYR A 467 1.12 32.59 2.51
CA TYR A 467 0.35 31.36 2.33
C TYR A 467 -0.16 30.84 3.68
N ILE A 468 0.69 30.82 4.72
CA ILE A 468 0.26 30.44 6.07
C ILE A 468 -0.87 31.37 6.55
N GLU A 469 -0.76 32.68 6.38
CA GLU A 469 -1.79 33.64 6.83
C GLU A 469 -3.11 33.53 6.06
N ILE A 470 -3.09 33.32 4.74
CA ILE A 470 -4.29 33.17 3.90
C ILE A 470 -5.12 31.96 4.33
N PHE A 471 -4.45 30.85 4.68
CA PHE A 471 -5.12 29.61 5.11
C PHE A 471 -5.27 29.48 6.64
N SER A 472 -4.77 30.45 7.43
CA SER A 472 -4.93 30.52 8.89
C SER A 472 -6.28 31.10 9.34
N LYS A 473 -7.03 31.75 8.44
CA LYS A 473 -8.35 32.30 8.77
C LYS A 473 -9.40 31.19 8.65
N PRO A 474 -10.13 30.82 9.72
CA PRO A 474 -11.24 29.88 9.59
C PRO A 474 -12.29 30.52 8.69
N LYS A 475 -12.50 29.98 7.49
CA LYS A 475 -13.69 30.28 6.70
C LYS A 475 -14.89 29.63 7.40
N ILE A 476 -15.49 30.35 8.34
CA ILE A 476 -16.91 30.17 8.66
C ILE A 476 -17.66 30.78 7.49
N THR A 477 -17.90 29.99 6.45
CA THR A 477 -18.95 30.28 5.47
C THR A 477 -20.07 29.29 5.73
N HIS A 478 -21.01 29.71 6.57
CA HIS A 478 -22.40 29.31 6.38
C HIS A 478 -22.84 29.90 5.05
N ASN A 479 -22.81 29.11 3.99
CA ASN A 479 -23.69 29.30 2.84
C ASN A 479 -24.46 28.01 2.64
N LYS A 480 -25.73 28.08 3.02
CA LYS A 480 -26.82 27.35 2.39
C LYS A 480 -26.84 27.74 0.90
N ASP A 481 -27.31 26.79 0.09
CA ASP A 481 -27.73 26.96 -1.30
C ASP A 481 -26.58 26.99 -2.34
N GLU A 482 -26.05 25.81 -2.64
CA GLU A 482 -25.69 25.45 -4.01
C GLU A 482 -26.60 24.28 -4.42
N GLU A 483 -27.63 24.61 -5.21
CA GLU A 483 -28.45 23.65 -5.94
C GLU A 483 -27.58 22.95 -6.97
N THR A 484 -27.28 21.67 -6.73
CA THR A 484 -26.72 20.79 -7.75
C THR A 484 -27.87 20.29 -8.63
N GLU A 485 -27.81 20.62 -9.91
CA GLU A 485 -28.72 20.11 -10.94
C GLU A 485 -28.78 18.57 -10.95
N PRO A 486 -29.93 17.98 -11.29
CA PRO A 486 -30.16 16.55 -11.21
C PRO A 486 -29.34 15.82 -12.29
N ALA A 487 -28.41 14.97 -11.86
CA ALA A 487 -27.82 13.99 -12.75
C ALA A 487 -28.92 13.04 -13.24
N GLU A 488 -29.09 13.00 -14.55
CA GLU A 488 -30.02 12.14 -15.27
C GLU A 488 -29.87 10.69 -14.80
N GLN A 489 -31.00 10.11 -14.35
CA GLN A 489 -31.13 8.68 -14.09
C GLN A 489 -30.99 7.94 -15.42
N GLU A 490 -29.79 7.42 -15.70
CA GLU A 490 -29.70 6.24 -16.55
C GLU A 490 -30.19 5.05 -15.74
N ASP A 491 -31.43 4.64 -16.02
CA ASP A 491 -31.99 3.33 -15.71
C ASP A 491 -31.13 2.26 -16.40
N VAL A 492 -30.03 1.88 -15.75
CA VAL A 492 -29.34 0.63 -16.04
C VAL A 492 -30.06 -0.46 -15.26
N ASP A 493 -30.94 -1.14 -15.96
CA ASP A 493 -31.53 -2.42 -15.60
C ASP A 493 -30.42 -3.42 -15.24
N PHE A 494 -30.02 -3.41 -13.96
CA PHE A 494 -29.09 -4.38 -13.40
C PHE A 494 -29.84 -5.70 -13.20
N SER A 495 -29.95 -6.48 -14.28
CA SER A 495 -30.14 -7.92 -14.16
C SER A 495 -28.87 -8.53 -13.54
N ARG A 496 -28.72 -8.41 -12.21
CA ARG A 496 -27.66 -9.05 -11.42
C ARG A 496 -27.94 -10.55 -11.33
N THR A 497 -27.41 -11.31 -12.27
CA THR A 497 -27.18 -12.75 -12.11
C THR A 497 -25.69 -13.05 -12.26
N GLN A 498 -24.92 -12.69 -11.22
CA GLN A 498 -23.51 -13.08 -11.10
C GLN A 498 -23.02 -13.22 -9.66
N HIS A 499 -23.89 -13.02 -8.67
CA HIS A 499 -23.55 -13.13 -7.26
C HIS A 499 -24.15 -14.45 -6.76
N GLY A 500 -23.29 -15.40 -6.37
CA GLY A 500 -23.62 -16.77 -5.97
C GLY A 500 -24.49 -16.92 -4.72
N TYR A 501 -25.57 -16.15 -4.62
CA TYR A 501 -26.66 -16.44 -3.70
C TYR A 501 -27.29 -17.75 -4.13
N ILE A 502 -27.13 -18.77 -3.30
CA ILE A 502 -28.01 -19.94 -3.33
C ILE A 502 -29.39 -19.43 -2.96
N LYS A 503 -30.28 -19.27 -3.96
CA LYS A 503 -31.71 -19.20 -3.68
C LYS A 503 -32.07 -20.56 -3.11
N LEU A 504 -32.54 -20.62 -1.86
CA LEU A 504 -33.12 -21.84 -1.28
C LEU A 504 -34.19 -22.46 -2.22
N GLU A 505 -34.84 -21.61 -3.01
CA GLU A 505 -35.83 -21.95 -4.04
C GLU A 505 -35.25 -22.73 -5.23
N SER A 506 -33.96 -22.59 -5.57
CA SER A 506 -33.33 -23.30 -6.69
C SER A 506 -32.88 -24.73 -6.36
N PHE A 507 -32.96 -25.13 -5.09
CA PHE A 507 -32.57 -26.47 -4.63
C PHE A 507 -33.77 -27.40 -4.50
N ASP A 508 -33.59 -28.65 -4.91
CA ASP A 508 -34.57 -29.72 -4.68
C ASP A 508 -34.89 -29.80 -3.18
N PHE A 509 -36.16 -29.67 -2.86
CA PHE A 509 -36.65 -29.66 -1.49
C PHE A 509 -36.43 -31.01 -0.79
N ASN A 510 -36.53 -32.13 -1.53
CA ASN A 510 -36.21 -33.45 -0.97
C ASN A 510 -34.72 -33.52 -0.63
N TRP A 511 -33.85 -33.03 -1.53
CA TRP A 511 -32.42 -33.00 -1.29
C TRP A 511 -32.07 -32.20 -0.03
N ILE A 512 -32.71 -31.06 0.21
CA ILE A 512 -32.49 -30.28 1.45
C ILE A 512 -32.91 -31.06 2.69
N LEU A 513 -34.13 -31.60 2.70
CA LEU A 513 -34.65 -32.34 3.85
C LEU A 513 -33.79 -33.57 4.17
N GLU A 514 -33.39 -34.33 3.16
CA GLU A 514 -32.55 -35.51 3.32
C GLU A 514 -31.14 -35.13 3.79
N THR A 515 -30.50 -34.15 3.13
CA THR A 515 -29.07 -33.86 3.34
C THR A 515 -28.84 -33.02 4.60
N TYR A 516 -29.61 -31.94 4.81
CA TYR A 516 -29.43 -31.05 5.97
C TYR A 516 -30.09 -31.59 7.23
N TYR A 517 -31.30 -32.14 7.10
CA TYR A 517 -32.12 -32.45 8.26
C TYR A 517 -32.22 -33.95 8.55
N GLY A 518 -31.89 -34.83 7.59
CA GLY A 518 -31.90 -36.28 7.80
C GLY A 518 -33.26 -36.94 7.55
N PHE A 519 -34.11 -36.30 6.76
CA PHE A 519 -35.36 -36.90 6.35
C PHE A 519 -35.10 -38.17 5.55
N VAL A 520 -35.80 -39.26 5.89
CA VAL A 520 -35.74 -40.50 5.12
C VAL A 520 -37.12 -40.84 4.57
N LEU A 521 -37.15 -41.28 3.32
CA LEU A 521 -38.37 -41.75 2.70
C LEU A 521 -38.82 -43.07 3.36
N PRO A 522 -40.07 -43.19 3.85
CA PRO A 522 -40.58 -44.45 4.37
C PRO A 522 -40.53 -45.57 3.32
N LYS A 523 -39.93 -46.72 3.65
CA LYS A 523 -39.84 -47.89 2.74
C LYS A 523 -41.17 -48.64 2.58
N GLN A 524 -42.15 -48.38 3.46
CA GLN A 524 -43.52 -48.87 3.35
C GLN A 524 -44.46 -47.67 3.42
N PRO A 525 -45.52 -47.61 2.58
CA PRO A 525 -46.59 -46.65 2.82
C PRO A 525 -47.11 -46.89 4.23
N LEU A 526 -47.11 -45.84 5.08
CA LEU A 526 -47.76 -45.85 6.38
C LEU A 526 -49.08 -46.61 6.26
N ASP A 527 -49.23 -47.69 7.03
CA ASP A 527 -50.31 -48.68 6.91
C ASP A 527 -51.61 -48.03 6.43
N SER A 528 -52.11 -48.51 5.29
CA SER A 528 -53.32 -48.06 4.58
C SER A 528 -54.63 -48.34 5.36
N GLY A 529 -54.58 -48.35 6.69
CA GLY A 529 -55.69 -48.59 7.60
C GLY A 529 -55.98 -47.45 8.58
N SER A 530 -55.09 -46.47 8.73
CA SER A 530 -55.43 -45.20 9.40
C SER A 530 -55.43 -44.09 8.34
N LEU A 531 -56.52 -43.32 8.29
CA LEU A 531 -56.69 -42.17 7.41
C LEU A 531 -55.38 -41.38 7.30
N GLN A 532 -54.65 -41.50 6.18
CA GLN A 532 -53.60 -40.52 5.89
C GLN A 532 -54.32 -39.16 5.86
N PRO A 533 -53.99 -38.23 6.77
CA PRO A 533 -54.63 -36.92 6.73
C PRO A 533 -54.30 -36.35 5.36
N ARG A 534 -55.33 -36.07 4.54
CA ARG A 534 -55.15 -35.37 3.28
C ARG A 534 -54.31 -34.14 3.57
N ILE A 535 -53.09 -34.09 3.05
CA ILE A 535 -52.21 -32.95 3.21
C ILE A 535 -52.98 -31.74 2.69
N THR A 536 -53.23 -30.79 3.57
CA THR A 536 -53.86 -29.55 3.17
C THR A 536 -52.81 -28.64 2.56
N VAL A 537 -53.19 -27.85 1.57
CA VAL A 537 -52.33 -26.80 0.99
C VAL A 537 -51.84 -25.84 2.09
N GLU A 538 -52.66 -25.62 3.12
CA GLU A 538 -52.31 -24.80 4.27
C GLU A 538 -51.19 -25.41 5.13
N SER A 539 -51.29 -26.70 5.49
CA SER A 539 -50.23 -27.39 6.23
C SER A 539 -48.92 -27.46 5.46
N TRP A 540 -48.99 -27.62 4.13
CA TRP A 540 -47.82 -27.61 3.25
C TRP A 540 -47.15 -26.23 3.23
N ASN A 541 -47.93 -25.17 3.00
CA ASN A 541 -47.41 -23.80 2.97
C ASN A 541 -46.81 -23.39 4.32
N LYS A 542 -47.41 -23.81 5.43
CA LYS A 542 -46.85 -23.58 6.76
C LYS A 542 -45.51 -24.28 6.93
N ALA A 543 -45.38 -25.53 6.48
CA ALA A 543 -44.11 -26.26 6.53
C ALA A 543 -43.02 -25.58 5.67
N LEU A 544 -43.35 -25.13 4.45
CA LEU A 544 -42.42 -24.37 3.61
C LEU A 544 -41.98 -23.06 4.28
N GLN A 545 -42.92 -22.35 4.89
CA GLN A 545 -42.63 -21.10 5.60
C GLN A 545 -41.69 -21.33 6.80
N THR A 546 -41.89 -22.39 7.58
CA THR A 546 -40.98 -22.77 8.68
C THR A 546 -39.55 -22.98 8.17
N MET A 547 -39.39 -23.50 6.95
CA MET A 547 -38.10 -23.74 6.31
C MET A 547 -37.54 -22.50 5.58
N GLY A 548 -38.21 -21.35 5.67
CA GLY A 548 -37.80 -20.11 4.99
C GLY A 548 -38.01 -20.14 3.47
N ARG A 549 -38.85 -21.03 2.94
CA ARG A 549 -39.19 -21.11 1.51
C ARG A 549 -40.53 -20.43 1.21
N THR A 550 -40.64 -19.82 0.04
CA THR A 550 -41.90 -19.24 -0.45
C THR A 550 -42.69 -20.24 -1.32
N LYS A 551 -43.89 -19.85 -1.77
CA LYS A 551 -44.96 -20.72 -2.32
C LYS A 551 -44.66 -21.41 -3.66
N GLU A 552 -43.41 -21.47 -4.09
CA GLU A 552 -43.00 -21.98 -5.40
C GLU A 552 -42.90 -23.50 -5.46
N THR A 553 -42.54 -24.16 -4.35
CA THR A 553 -42.50 -25.64 -4.27
C THR A 553 -43.90 -26.21 -4.11
N LYS A 554 -44.42 -26.84 -5.17
CA LYS A 554 -45.73 -27.48 -5.18
C LYS A 554 -45.66 -28.84 -4.50
N ILE A 555 -46.77 -29.28 -3.92
CA ILE A 555 -46.89 -30.65 -3.36
C ILE A 555 -46.53 -31.72 -4.42
N GLN A 556 -46.81 -31.42 -5.69
CA GLN A 556 -46.51 -32.29 -6.84
C GLN A 556 -45.01 -32.42 -7.15
N ASP A 557 -44.18 -31.50 -6.64
CA ASP A 557 -42.73 -31.55 -6.84
C ASP A 557 -42.05 -32.53 -5.85
N MET A 558 -42.81 -33.06 -4.89
CA MET A 558 -42.34 -34.10 -3.98
C MET A 558 -42.39 -35.48 -4.62
N ARG A 559 -41.49 -36.37 -4.17
CA ARG A 559 -41.60 -37.80 -4.50
C ARG A 559 -42.98 -38.33 -4.10
N GLU A 560 -43.54 -39.22 -4.92
CA GLU A 560 -44.90 -39.71 -4.74
C GLU A 560 -45.11 -40.28 -3.32
N GLY A 561 -46.12 -39.78 -2.61
CA GLY A 561 -46.44 -40.20 -1.24
C GLY A 561 -45.55 -39.64 -0.12
N SER A 562 -44.52 -38.82 -0.40
CA SER A 562 -43.57 -38.35 0.64
C SER A 562 -43.94 -37.03 1.29
N ALA A 563 -44.80 -36.23 0.66
CA ALA A 563 -45.14 -34.89 1.15
C ALA A 563 -45.73 -34.90 2.57
N GLY A 564 -46.46 -35.95 2.96
CA GLY A 564 -47.11 -36.05 4.27
C GLY A 564 -46.11 -36.29 5.37
N ALA A 565 -45.21 -37.25 5.14
CA ALA A 565 -44.08 -37.54 6.01
C ALA A 565 -43.16 -36.31 6.14
N ALA A 566 -42.94 -35.55 5.06
CA ALA A 566 -42.13 -34.33 5.09
C ALA A 566 -42.78 -33.22 5.95
N VAL A 567 -44.09 -32.98 5.82
CA VAL A 567 -44.82 -32.02 6.67
C VAL A 567 -44.76 -32.42 8.13
N GLU A 568 -44.96 -33.71 8.42
CA GLU A 568 -44.88 -34.23 9.79
C GLU A 568 -43.47 -34.10 10.36
N PHE A 569 -42.45 -34.44 9.57
CA PHE A 569 -41.04 -34.30 9.94
C PHE A 569 -40.69 -32.84 10.29
N ILE A 570 -41.04 -31.89 9.42
CA ILE A 570 -40.80 -30.45 9.65
C ILE A 570 -41.56 -29.98 10.89
N ARG A 571 -42.80 -30.46 11.08
CA ARG A 571 -43.60 -30.13 12.27
C ARG A 571 -42.89 -30.59 13.54
N TYR A 572 -42.39 -31.83 13.61
CA TYR A 572 -41.65 -32.33 14.76
C TYR A 572 -40.41 -31.48 15.06
N LEU A 573 -39.62 -31.15 14.03
CA LEU A 573 -38.45 -30.28 14.19
C LEU A 573 -38.83 -28.89 14.70
N SER A 574 -39.91 -28.29 14.19
CA SER A 574 -40.39 -26.97 14.61
C SER A 574 -40.94 -26.95 16.03
N GLU A 575 -41.34 -28.10 16.57
CA GLU A 575 -41.81 -28.29 17.95
C GLU A 575 -40.69 -28.76 18.90
N GLU A 576 -39.43 -28.79 18.43
CA GLU A 576 -38.27 -29.32 19.16
C GLU A 576 -38.44 -30.77 19.64
N ARG A 577 -39.14 -31.58 18.85
CA ARG A 577 -39.38 -33.01 19.10
C ARG A 577 -38.59 -33.88 18.15
N THR A 578 -38.13 -35.03 18.64
CA THR A 578 -37.51 -36.04 17.78
C THR A 578 -38.55 -36.60 16.81
N PRO A 579 -38.30 -36.57 15.48
CA PRO A 579 -39.19 -37.20 14.52
C PRO A 579 -39.20 -38.73 14.65
N ASP A 580 -40.20 -39.38 14.04
CA ASP A 580 -40.36 -40.83 14.09
C ASP A 580 -39.15 -41.57 13.47
N ASP A 581 -38.82 -42.75 14.03
CA ASP A 581 -37.67 -43.56 13.64
C ASP A 581 -37.69 -44.01 12.17
N ASN A 582 -38.85 -43.96 11.49
CA ASN A 582 -39.01 -44.34 10.09
C ASN A 582 -38.82 -43.19 9.10
N ILE A 583 -38.75 -41.94 9.59
CA ILE A 583 -38.59 -40.73 8.76
C ILE A 583 -37.34 -39.91 9.11
N PHE A 584 -36.52 -40.39 10.05
CA PHE A 584 -35.34 -39.69 10.55
C PHE A 584 -34.13 -40.60 10.68
N ASP A 585 -33.05 -40.25 9.98
CA ASP A 585 -31.83 -41.05 9.85
C ASP A 585 -30.99 -41.18 11.14
N LEU A 586 -31.34 -40.47 12.21
CA LEU A 586 -30.71 -40.61 13.54
C LEU A 586 -31.64 -41.28 14.57
N GLY A 587 -32.76 -41.87 14.15
CA GLY A 587 -33.65 -42.63 15.03
C GLY A 587 -33.07 -43.98 15.50
N ALA A 588 -33.88 -44.83 16.12
CA ALA A 588 -33.47 -46.16 16.59
C ALA A 588 -33.58 -47.32 15.56
N ASN A 589 -34.26 -47.13 14.42
CA ASN A 589 -34.40 -48.14 13.36
C ASN A 589 -33.09 -48.43 12.60
N THR A 590 -32.46 -49.56 12.91
CA THR A 590 -31.16 -49.95 12.35
C THR A 590 -31.13 -50.21 10.84
N ASN A 591 -32.29 -50.33 10.17
CA ASN A 591 -32.37 -50.57 8.71
C ASN A 591 -32.43 -49.28 7.88
N ILE A 592 -32.56 -48.14 8.56
CA ILE A 592 -32.74 -46.81 7.98
C ILE A 592 -31.65 -45.86 8.50
N ASN A 593 -31.21 -46.05 9.75
CA ASN A 593 -30.46 -45.04 10.47
C ASN A 593 -28.95 -45.22 10.39
N ILE A 594 -28.25 -44.10 10.52
CA ILE A 594 -26.79 -44.01 10.43
C ILE A 594 -26.16 -44.86 11.54
N PRO A 595 -25.44 -45.95 11.22
CA PRO A 595 -24.84 -46.78 12.24
C PRO A 595 -23.71 -46.01 12.96
N PRO A 596 -23.70 -45.92 14.29
CA PRO A 596 -22.68 -45.15 15.02
C PRO A 596 -21.23 -45.59 14.73
N ASN A 597 -21.04 -46.86 14.42
CA ASN A 597 -19.72 -47.41 14.06
C ASN A 597 -19.29 -47.05 12.64
N ASP A 598 -20.22 -46.74 11.74
CA ASP A 598 -19.90 -46.41 10.36
C ASP A 598 -19.26 -45.03 10.25
N LEU A 599 -19.71 -44.05 11.05
CA LEU A 599 -19.08 -42.73 11.14
C LEU A 599 -17.57 -42.79 11.46
N ARG A 600 -17.11 -43.78 12.23
CA ARG A 600 -15.67 -43.95 12.56
C ARG A 600 -14.81 -44.33 11.35
N ARG A 601 -15.44 -44.87 10.30
CA ARG A 601 -14.78 -45.16 9.01
C ARG A 601 -14.52 -43.90 8.21
N TYR A 602 -15.27 -42.84 8.45
CA TYR A 602 -15.15 -41.58 7.73
C TYR A 602 -14.40 -40.51 8.54
N PHE A 603 -14.63 -40.47 9.85
CA PHE A 603 -14.14 -39.39 10.71
C PHE A 603 -13.30 -39.89 11.89
N ILE A 604 -12.36 -39.05 12.31
CA ILE A 604 -11.56 -39.21 13.53
C ILE A 604 -11.91 -38.06 14.47
N ARG A 605 -12.36 -38.37 15.69
CA ARG A 605 -12.61 -37.35 16.71
C ARG A 605 -11.31 -37.02 17.44
N LEU A 606 -10.82 -35.79 17.29
CA LEU A 606 -9.60 -35.31 17.96
C LEU A 606 -9.90 -34.61 19.30
N ALA A 607 -11.06 -33.96 19.40
CA ALA A 607 -11.52 -33.28 20.62
C ALA A 607 -13.05 -33.38 20.76
N LYS A 608 -13.63 -32.74 21.79
CA LYS A 608 -15.08 -32.74 22.01
C LYS A 608 -15.83 -32.19 20.78
N ASP A 609 -15.27 -31.17 20.17
CA ASP A 609 -15.79 -30.31 19.11
C ASP A 609 -14.83 -30.23 17.92
N LEU A 610 -14.04 -31.28 17.67
CA LEU A 610 -13.13 -31.33 16.52
C LEU A 610 -13.10 -32.72 15.91
N PHE A 611 -13.52 -32.80 14.65
CA PHE A 611 -13.67 -34.02 13.89
C PHE A 611 -12.91 -33.89 12.57
N VAL A 612 -11.98 -34.79 12.32
CA VAL A 612 -11.17 -34.84 11.10
C VAL A 612 -11.79 -35.81 10.11
N VAL A 613 -11.93 -35.40 8.85
CA VAL A 613 -12.29 -36.27 7.73
C VAL A 613 -11.05 -37.06 7.32
N ARG A 614 -11.16 -38.38 7.17
CA ARG A 614 -10.01 -39.21 6.83
C ARG A 614 -9.56 -38.96 5.38
N ASN A 615 -8.27 -38.67 5.20
CA ASN A 615 -7.68 -38.46 3.86
C ASN A 615 -7.90 -39.64 2.91
N SER A 616 -8.00 -40.87 3.42
CA SER A 616 -8.25 -42.09 2.62
C SER A 616 -9.59 -42.10 1.87
N LEU A 617 -10.51 -41.19 2.19
CA LEU A 617 -11.77 -41.05 1.48
C LEU A 617 -11.63 -40.29 0.15
N PHE A 618 -10.56 -39.52 0.00
CA PHE A 618 -10.38 -38.64 -1.15
C PHE A 618 -9.51 -39.29 -2.22
N SER A 619 -9.87 -39.09 -3.48
CA SER A 619 -9.11 -39.60 -4.63
C SER A 619 -7.85 -38.79 -4.96
N ASP A 620 -7.78 -37.53 -4.50
CA ASP A 620 -6.60 -36.67 -4.56
C ASP A 620 -5.61 -37.01 -3.42
N LEU A 621 -4.91 -38.14 -3.57
CA LEU A 621 -3.87 -38.62 -2.65
C LEU A 621 -2.56 -37.80 -2.70
N SER A 622 -2.57 -36.57 -3.24
CA SER A 622 -1.34 -35.82 -3.50
C SER A 622 -0.82 -34.98 -2.33
N ASP A 623 -1.64 -34.68 -1.32
CA ASP A 623 -1.24 -33.81 -0.20
C ASP A 623 -1.71 -34.36 1.16
N ASP A 624 -0.83 -35.13 1.81
CA ASP A 624 -0.96 -35.61 3.18
C ASP A 624 -0.38 -34.62 4.22
N THR A 625 -0.02 -33.40 3.81
CA THR A 625 0.58 -32.44 4.74
C THR A 625 -0.45 -31.74 5.63
N TRP A 626 -1.74 -31.86 5.34
CA TRP A 626 -2.85 -31.31 6.12
C TRP A 626 -4.12 -32.17 6.00
N VAL A 627 -5.09 -31.92 6.88
CA VAL A 627 -6.36 -32.66 6.98
C VAL A 627 -7.58 -31.73 7.05
N LEU A 628 -8.70 -32.14 6.45
CA LEU A 628 -9.98 -31.42 6.58
C LEU A 628 -10.62 -31.71 7.94
N ALA A 629 -11.04 -30.67 8.67
CA ALA A 629 -11.68 -30.81 9.97
C ALA A 629 -12.94 -29.94 10.11
N LEU A 630 -13.88 -30.41 10.93
CA LEU A 630 -15.17 -29.80 11.23
C LEU A 630 -15.33 -29.66 12.74
N ARG A 631 -16.05 -28.61 13.17
CA ARG A 631 -16.27 -28.36 14.61
C ARG A 631 -17.60 -28.88 15.15
N ARG A 632 -18.69 -28.79 14.37
CA ARG A 632 -20.02 -29.16 14.86
C ARG A 632 -20.36 -30.59 14.43
N PRO A 633 -20.93 -31.42 15.33
CA PRO A 633 -21.43 -32.74 14.95
C PRO A 633 -22.47 -32.71 13.82
N ALA A 634 -23.30 -31.67 13.75
CA ALA A 634 -24.27 -31.50 12.67
C ALA A 634 -23.59 -31.43 11.29
N ASP A 635 -22.45 -30.73 11.18
CA ASP A 635 -21.68 -30.61 9.93
C ASP A 635 -21.02 -31.94 9.54
N VAL A 636 -20.60 -32.73 10.54
CA VAL A 636 -20.06 -34.08 10.33
C VAL A 636 -21.11 -34.99 9.71
N ILE A 637 -22.34 -34.98 10.25
CA ILE A 637 -23.46 -35.76 9.71
C ILE A 637 -23.85 -35.25 8.31
N TYR A 638 -23.83 -33.93 8.11
CA TYR A 638 -24.07 -33.33 6.79
C TYR A 638 -23.10 -33.87 5.72
N ILE A 639 -21.79 -33.83 6.01
CA ILE A 639 -20.76 -34.35 5.11
C ILE A 639 -20.88 -35.87 4.93
N TYR A 640 -21.21 -36.60 6.00
CA TYR A 640 -21.47 -38.04 5.89
C TYR A 640 -22.59 -38.35 4.90
N ARG A 641 -23.71 -37.60 4.96
CA ARG A 641 -24.83 -37.76 4.03
C ARG A 641 -24.44 -37.42 2.59
N ILE A 642 -23.53 -36.45 2.39
CA ILE A 642 -22.97 -36.16 1.06
C ILE A 642 -22.16 -37.37 0.56
N PHE A 643 -21.28 -37.94 1.38
CA PHE A 643 -20.50 -39.11 0.98
C PHE A 643 -21.37 -40.31 0.61
N LEU A 644 -22.49 -40.53 1.32
CA LEU A 644 -23.43 -41.60 0.97
C LEU A 644 -24.12 -41.40 -0.39
N LYS A 645 -24.20 -40.16 -0.89
CA LYS A 645 -24.82 -39.82 -2.17
C LYS A 645 -23.81 -39.81 -3.33
N CYS A 646 -22.51 -39.78 -3.05
CA CYS A 646 -21.46 -39.85 -4.05
C CYS A 646 -21.12 -41.32 -4.36
N GLU A 647 -21.26 -41.74 -5.62
CA GLU A 647 -20.95 -43.11 -6.04
C GLU A 647 -19.44 -43.41 -6.11
N ASP A 648 -18.61 -42.37 -6.20
CA ASP A 648 -17.13 -42.45 -6.25
C ASP A 648 -16.48 -41.69 -5.08
N ASN A 649 -15.23 -42.04 -4.76
CA ASN A 649 -14.37 -41.26 -3.85
C ASN A 649 -14.14 -39.86 -4.45
N GLY A 650 -15.01 -38.91 -4.09
CA GLY A 650 -14.98 -37.52 -4.54
C GLY A 650 -13.64 -36.84 -4.22
N LYS A 651 -13.32 -35.78 -4.95
CA LYS A 651 -12.13 -34.98 -4.63
C LYS A 651 -12.38 -34.21 -3.35
N ARG A 652 -11.34 -33.99 -2.56
CA ARG A 652 -11.41 -33.13 -1.37
C ARG A 652 -11.92 -31.74 -1.72
N GLU A 653 -11.53 -31.23 -2.88
CA GLU A 653 -11.95 -29.95 -3.45
C GLU A 653 -13.48 -29.84 -3.56
N ASP A 654 -14.17 -30.89 -4.00
CA ASP A 654 -15.62 -30.89 -4.20
C ASP A 654 -16.36 -30.70 -2.87
N VAL A 655 -15.90 -31.43 -1.83
CA VAL A 655 -16.46 -31.33 -0.47
C VAL A 655 -16.25 -29.93 0.11
N MET A 656 -15.05 -29.36 -0.08
CA MET A 656 -14.74 -28.01 0.40
C MET A 656 -15.56 -26.94 -0.33
N GLN A 657 -15.77 -27.09 -1.63
CA GLN A 657 -16.64 -26.18 -2.40
C GLN A 657 -18.07 -26.21 -1.87
N ILE A 658 -18.61 -27.39 -1.56
CA ILE A 658 -19.95 -27.51 -0.95
C ILE A 658 -19.98 -26.80 0.41
N LEU A 659 -18.99 -27.04 1.28
CA LEU A 659 -18.92 -26.38 2.60
C LEU A 659 -18.89 -24.85 2.49
N ILE A 660 -18.11 -24.29 1.55
CA ILE A 660 -18.05 -22.84 1.31
C ILE A 660 -19.38 -22.33 0.77
N MET A 661 -19.92 -23.01 -0.26
CA MET A 661 -21.19 -22.65 -0.86
C MET A 661 -22.34 -22.73 0.15
N ASP A 662 -22.26 -23.60 1.14
CA ASP A 662 -23.29 -23.71 2.17
C ASP A 662 -23.02 -22.79 3.36
N GLY A 663 -21.85 -22.14 3.41
CA GLY A 663 -21.43 -21.30 4.53
C GLY A 663 -21.23 -22.13 5.80
N ILE A 664 -20.77 -23.36 5.66
CA ILE A 664 -20.47 -24.26 6.78
C ILE A 664 -19.01 -24.04 7.20
N PRO A 665 -18.71 -23.79 8.48
CA PRO A 665 -17.35 -23.61 8.95
C PRO A 665 -16.54 -24.90 8.86
N PHE A 666 -15.31 -24.80 8.38
CA PHE A 666 -14.35 -25.92 8.35
C PHE A 666 -12.91 -25.44 8.51
N LEU A 667 -11.99 -26.39 8.67
CA LEU A 667 -10.57 -26.15 8.90
C LEU A 667 -9.74 -27.07 8.01
N THR A 668 -8.56 -26.60 7.64
CA THR A 668 -7.53 -27.35 6.91
C THR A 668 -6.30 -27.53 7.77
N LEU A 669 -6.38 -28.38 8.78
CA LEU A 669 -5.36 -28.45 9.82
C LEU A 669 -4.04 -29.02 9.31
N LYS A 670 -2.95 -28.28 9.47
CA LYS A 670 -1.59 -28.79 9.33
C LYS A 670 -1.00 -29.08 10.70
N GLU A 671 -0.49 -30.28 10.88
CA GLU A 671 0.24 -30.61 12.11
C GLU A 671 1.63 -29.95 12.10
N THR A 672 2.01 -29.41 13.25
CA THR A 672 3.34 -28.84 13.49
C THR A 672 4.06 -29.63 14.57
N SER A 673 5.38 -29.77 14.46
CA SER A 673 6.18 -30.27 15.57
C SER A 673 6.01 -29.37 16.80
N SER A 674 6.09 -29.97 18.00
CA SER A 674 5.90 -29.30 19.29
C SER A 674 6.83 -28.08 19.51
N GLU A 675 7.90 -27.99 18.72
CA GLU A 675 8.93 -26.93 18.76
C GLU A 675 8.89 -26.00 17.53
N GLY A 676 8.11 -26.30 16.47
CA GLY A 676 8.42 -25.81 15.12
C GLY A 676 7.70 -24.55 14.60
N MET A 677 6.49 -24.22 15.05
CA MET A 677 5.80 -23.00 14.58
C MET A 677 4.63 -22.69 15.50
N ARG A 678 4.62 -21.50 16.13
CA ARG A 678 3.48 -21.01 16.92
C ARG A 678 2.85 -19.87 16.15
N CYS A 679 1.66 -20.09 15.61
CA CYS A 679 0.93 -19.02 14.95
C CYS A 679 0.35 -18.05 15.99
N SER A 680 0.12 -16.79 15.65
CA SER A 680 -0.67 -15.92 16.53
C SER A 680 -1.38 -14.84 15.75
N LEU A 681 -2.61 -14.54 16.18
CA LEU A 681 -3.35 -13.36 15.75
C LEU A 681 -3.12 -12.14 16.66
N SER A 682 -2.41 -12.29 17.79
CA SER A 682 -2.24 -11.23 18.79
C SER A 682 -1.50 -9.97 18.30
N GLY A 683 -0.76 -10.07 17.19
CA GLY A 683 -0.10 -8.94 16.55
C GLY A 683 -0.89 -8.33 15.39
N VAL A 684 -2.02 -8.93 15.01
CA VAL A 684 -2.90 -8.45 13.95
C VAL A 684 -3.85 -7.44 14.56
N THR A 685 -3.77 -6.19 14.11
CA THR A 685 -4.67 -5.12 14.56
C THR A 685 -5.46 -4.58 13.40
N SER A 686 -6.77 -4.74 13.47
CA SER A 686 -7.73 -4.08 12.59
C SER A 686 -8.40 -2.95 13.35
N VAL A 687 -8.77 -1.88 12.65
CA VAL A 687 -9.38 -0.71 13.29
C VAL A 687 -10.78 -0.61 12.76
N ILE A 688 -11.77 -0.75 13.64
CA ILE A 688 -13.16 -0.58 13.29
C ILE A 688 -13.41 0.92 12.98
N PRO A 689 -14.14 1.25 11.89
CA PRO A 689 -14.53 2.61 11.59
C PRO A 689 -15.24 3.29 12.75
N MET A 690 -14.93 4.57 12.97
CA MET A 690 -15.60 5.38 13.98
C MET A 690 -16.36 6.50 13.30
N GLN A 691 -17.61 6.70 13.71
CA GLN A 691 -18.48 7.77 13.27
C GLN A 691 -18.91 8.66 14.45
N LEU A 692 -19.16 9.94 14.19
CA LEU A 692 -19.81 10.85 15.14
C LEU A 692 -21.30 10.51 15.26
N SER A 693 -21.89 10.74 16.44
CA SER A 693 -23.32 10.47 16.70
C SER A 693 -24.31 11.26 15.84
N ASN A 694 -23.90 12.37 15.25
CA ASN A 694 -24.71 13.14 14.30
C ASN A 694 -24.41 12.80 12.83
N HIS A 695 -23.63 11.75 12.55
CA HIS A 695 -23.32 11.32 11.18
C HIS A 695 -24.58 10.85 10.47
N THR A 696 -24.75 11.31 9.23
CA THR A 696 -25.83 10.84 8.34
C THR A 696 -25.21 9.95 7.28
N TYR A 697 -25.63 8.69 7.24
CA TYR A 697 -25.13 7.71 6.29
C TYR A 697 -25.51 8.05 4.85
N THR A 698 -24.52 7.95 3.95
CA THR A 698 -24.63 8.25 2.53
C THR A 698 -24.19 7.07 1.67
N SER A 699 -24.48 7.11 0.37
CA SER A 699 -23.98 6.12 -0.59
C SER A 699 -22.44 6.01 -0.61
N ARG A 700 -21.74 7.09 -0.25
CA ARG A 700 -20.28 7.10 -0.14
C ARG A 700 -19.79 6.28 1.07
N ASP A 701 -20.53 6.26 2.17
CA ASP A 701 -20.19 5.43 3.33
C ASP A 701 -20.30 3.95 3.00
N TYR A 702 -21.34 3.57 2.25
CA TYR A 702 -21.47 2.21 1.73
C TYR A 702 -20.32 1.86 0.78
N ALA A 703 -19.95 2.75 -0.16
CA ALA A 703 -18.80 2.52 -1.03
C ALA A 703 -17.48 2.36 -0.24
N ASN A 704 -17.29 3.15 0.83
CA ASN A 704 -16.14 3.02 1.73
C ASN A 704 -16.15 1.69 2.50
N TYR A 705 -17.31 1.23 2.96
CA TYR A 705 -17.46 -0.11 3.56
C TYR A 705 -17.03 -1.20 2.56
N ILE A 706 -17.58 -1.18 1.34
CA ILE A 706 -17.25 -2.17 0.29
C ILE A 706 -15.74 -2.17 0.00
N HIS A 707 -15.12 -0.99 -0.07
CA HIS A 707 -13.69 -0.86 -0.29
C HIS A 707 -12.85 -1.43 0.87
N ARG A 708 -13.18 -1.09 2.13
CA ARG A 708 -12.47 -1.56 3.33
C ARG A 708 -12.55 -3.09 3.48
N ARG A 709 -13.76 -3.62 3.25
CA ARG A 709 -14.00 -5.06 3.20
C ARG A 709 -13.15 -5.74 2.12
N ALA A 710 -13.09 -5.18 0.91
CA ALA A 710 -12.27 -5.71 -0.18
C ALA A 710 -10.77 -5.72 0.16
N GLN A 711 -10.26 -4.71 0.89
CA GLN A 711 -8.86 -4.68 1.32
C GLN A 711 -8.49 -5.86 2.23
N ILE A 712 -9.38 -6.28 3.13
CA ILE A 712 -9.17 -7.46 3.98
C ILE A 712 -9.25 -8.74 3.13
N LEU A 713 -10.30 -8.85 2.30
CA LEU A 713 -10.61 -10.07 1.55
C LEU A 713 -9.62 -10.36 0.42
N TYR A 714 -9.13 -9.35 -0.32
CA TYR A 714 -8.08 -9.55 -1.32
C TYR A 714 -6.68 -9.69 -0.70
N GLY A 715 -6.56 -9.44 0.60
CA GLY A 715 -5.34 -9.66 1.37
C GLY A 715 -5.13 -11.12 1.76
N PRO A 716 -4.10 -11.41 2.58
CA PRO A 716 -3.80 -12.77 3.07
C PRO A 716 -4.92 -13.37 3.94
N ARG A 717 -5.92 -12.56 4.33
CA ARG A 717 -7.04 -12.94 5.21
C ARG A 717 -8.26 -13.46 4.47
N GLY A 718 -8.34 -13.27 3.14
CA GLY A 718 -9.48 -13.70 2.33
C GLY A 718 -9.81 -15.18 2.46
N ARG A 719 -8.77 -16.03 2.50
CA ARG A 719 -8.92 -17.47 2.72
C ARG A 719 -9.59 -17.75 4.06
N ALA A 720 -9.11 -17.16 5.16
CA ALA A 720 -9.71 -17.34 6.48
C ALA A 720 -11.20 -16.98 6.49
N ALA A 721 -11.59 -15.90 5.79
CA ALA A 721 -13.00 -15.51 5.67
C ALA A 721 -13.88 -16.56 4.96
N LEU A 722 -13.33 -17.32 4.01
CA LEU A 722 -14.04 -18.44 3.37
C LEU A 722 -14.21 -19.66 4.30
N LEU A 723 -13.33 -19.84 5.29
CA LEU A 723 -13.35 -20.97 6.23
C LEU A 723 -14.27 -20.76 7.44
N VAL A 724 -14.52 -19.50 7.82
CA VAL A 724 -15.29 -19.12 9.02
C VAL A 724 -16.76 -19.55 8.98
N GLY A 725 -17.32 -19.78 7.79
CA GLY A 725 -18.74 -20.06 7.60
C GLY A 725 -19.64 -18.84 7.83
N GLY A 726 -20.95 -19.07 7.81
CA GLY A 726 -21.98 -18.08 8.08
C GLY A 726 -21.93 -16.87 7.15
N ILE A 727 -22.34 -15.72 7.67
CA ILE A 727 -22.44 -14.46 6.91
C ILE A 727 -21.07 -13.98 6.38
N VAL A 728 -19.99 -14.22 7.14
CA VAL A 728 -18.63 -13.83 6.75
C VAL A 728 -18.23 -14.51 5.45
N THR A 729 -18.45 -15.83 5.33
CA THR A 729 -18.18 -16.58 4.10
C THR A 729 -19.06 -16.12 2.95
N ARG A 730 -20.35 -15.86 3.19
CA ARG A 730 -21.27 -15.34 2.16
C ARG A 730 -20.80 -14.01 1.58
N ILE A 731 -20.36 -13.12 2.45
CA ILE A 731 -19.79 -11.82 2.08
C ILE A 731 -18.46 -12.00 1.35
N ALA A 732 -17.59 -12.92 1.82
CA ALA A 732 -16.31 -13.20 1.18
C ALA A 732 -16.47 -13.69 -0.26
N MET A 733 -17.50 -14.51 -0.52
CA MET A 733 -17.84 -15.01 -1.86
C MET A 733 -18.27 -13.92 -2.86
N GLU A 734 -18.64 -12.71 -2.39
CA GLU A 734 -18.88 -11.58 -3.29
C GLU A 734 -17.59 -11.05 -3.93
N HIS A 735 -16.43 -11.32 -3.31
CA HIS A 735 -15.11 -10.84 -3.77
C HIS A 735 -14.23 -11.97 -4.29
N LEU A 736 -14.36 -13.17 -3.72
CA LEU A 736 -13.45 -14.30 -3.89
C LEU A 736 -14.17 -15.52 -4.47
N GLY A 737 -13.47 -16.25 -5.33
CA GLY A 737 -13.89 -17.61 -5.70
C GLY A 737 -13.54 -18.63 -4.61
N THR A 738 -14.12 -19.83 -4.70
CA THR A 738 -13.87 -20.94 -3.76
C THR A 738 -12.44 -21.52 -3.85
N GLN A 739 -11.75 -21.27 -4.96
CA GLN A 739 -10.43 -21.86 -5.26
C GLN A 739 -9.34 -21.49 -4.25
N GLY A 740 -9.43 -20.34 -3.58
CA GLY A 740 -8.45 -19.96 -2.55
C GLY A 740 -8.54 -20.82 -1.28
N ALA A 741 -9.69 -21.45 -1.03
CA ALA A 741 -9.97 -22.21 0.17
C ALA A 741 -9.66 -23.71 0.03
N ILE A 742 -9.51 -24.25 -1.19
CA ILE A 742 -9.31 -25.70 -1.42
C ILE A 742 -7.93 -26.24 -1.02
N TYR A 743 -6.94 -25.36 -0.90
CA TYR A 743 -5.59 -25.73 -0.45
C TYR A 743 -5.51 -25.86 1.07
N GLY A 744 -4.38 -26.33 1.60
CA GLY A 744 -4.09 -26.32 3.04
C GLY A 744 -3.83 -24.90 3.57
N PRO A 745 -3.31 -24.78 4.80
CA PRO A 745 -3.03 -23.48 5.42
C PRO A 745 -2.20 -22.56 4.53
N SER A 746 -2.53 -21.27 4.52
CA SER A 746 -1.86 -20.29 3.67
C SER A 746 -0.40 -20.04 4.06
N LYS A 747 0.32 -19.33 3.19
CA LYS A 747 1.66 -18.82 3.49
C LYS A 747 1.70 -17.90 4.71
N ALA A 748 0.62 -17.17 4.99
CA ALA A 748 0.55 -16.36 6.21
C ALA A 748 0.68 -17.25 7.46
N VAL A 749 0.16 -18.48 7.41
CA VAL A 749 0.30 -19.47 8.48
C VAL A 749 1.67 -20.14 8.42
N THR A 750 2.06 -20.64 7.24
CA THR A 750 3.23 -21.53 7.11
C THR A 750 4.58 -20.82 7.05
N GLU A 751 4.61 -19.54 6.67
CA GLU A 751 5.83 -18.73 6.52
C GLU A 751 5.84 -17.59 7.56
N ASP A 752 4.73 -16.87 7.74
CA ASP A 752 4.66 -15.67 8.59
C ASP A 752 4.21 -15.96 10.04
N GLY A 753 3.72 -17.17 10.33
CA GLY A 753 3.22 -17.54 11.67
C GLY A 753 1.99 -16.74 12.11
N VAL A 754 1.12 -16.34 11.17
CA VAL A 754 -0.09 -15.56 11.44
C VAL A 754 -1.34 -16.36 11.13
N GLY A 755 -1.96 -16.90 12.17
CA GLY A 755 -3.12 -17.77 12.09
C GLY A 755 -3.52 -18.28 13.47
N ILE A 756 -4.33 -19.33 13.49
CA ILE A 756 -4.79 -19.97 14.73
C ILE A 756 -3.94 -21.20 15.07
N ASN A 757 -3.79 -21.47 16.37
CA ASN A 757 -3.30 -22.77 16.84
C ASN A 757 -4.43 -23.53 17.53
N ILE A 758 -4.46 -24.83 17.30
CA ILE A 758 -5.39 -25.75 17.94
C ILE A 758 -4.57 -26.87 18.58
N TYR A 759 -4.79 -27.09 19.88
CA TYR A 759 -4.20 -28.21 20.60
C TYR A 759 -5.26 -29.28 20.84
N ALA A 760 -5.07 -30.45 20.23
CA ALA A 760 -6.00 -31.57 20.33
C ALA A 760 -5.26 -32.90 20.27
N ALA A 761 -5.71 -33.90 21.02
CA ALA A 761 -5.09 -35.23 21.08
C ALA A 761 -3.56 -35.19 21.28
N GLN A 762 -3.08 -34.28 22.14
CA GLN A 762 -1.65 -34.03 22.42
C GLN A 762 -0.80 -33.55 21.23
N ARG A 763 -1.44 -33.07 20.16
CA ARG A 763 -0.80 -32.59 18.93
C ARG A 763 -1.13 -31.12 18.71
N HIS A 764 -0.22 -30.41 18.04
CA HIS A 764 -0.38 -29.01 17.67
C HIS A 764 -0.76 -28.91 16.20
N PHE A 765 -1.87 -28.23 15.93
CA PHE A 765 -2.34 -27.94 14.58
C PHE A 765 -2.39 -26.44 14.35
N VAL A 766 -2.15 -26.04 13.11
CA VAL A 766 -2.23 -24.65 12.66
C VAL A 766 -3.15 -24.53 11.46
N ASP A 767 -3.81 -23.37 11.36
CA ASP A 767 -4.64 -23.02 10.21
C ASP A 767 -4.83 -21.50 10.11
N ASP A 768 -5.46 -21.07 9.03
CA ASP A 768 -5.86 -19.68 8.81
C ASP A 768 -6.95 -19.25 9.82
N GLY A 769 -6.94 -17.97 10.20
CA GLY A 769 -7.97 -17.41 11.06
C GLY A 769 -8.11 -15.90 10.93
N LEU A 770 -9.26 -15.40 11.36
CA LEU A 770 -9.57 -13.98 11.47
C LEU A 770 -9.61 -13.55 12.93
N THR A 771 -9.26 -12.29 13.16
CA THR A 771 -9.55 -11.58 14.42
C THR A 771 -11.03 -11.19 14.48
N GLU A 772 -11.55 -10.93 15.69
CA GLU A 772 -12.91 -10.41 15.87
C GLU A 772 -13.12 -9.09 15.11
N ASP A 773 -12.17 -8.15 15.23
CA ASP A 773 -12.21 -6.89 14.49
C ASP A 773 -12.27 -7.07 12.97
N GLU A 774 -11.56 -8.06 12.40
CA GLU A 774 -11.63 -8.35 10.96
C GLU A 774 -13.02 -8.88 10.56
N MET A 775 -13.60 -9.76 11.36
CA MET A 775 -14.96 -10.26 11.13
C MET A 775 -15.99 -9.13 11.23
N ASP A 776 -15.86 -8.28 12.23
CA ASP A 776 -16.73 -7.12 12.44
C ASP A 776 -16.65 -6.14 11.26
N ILE A 777 -15.45 -5.83 10.77
CA ILE A 777 -15.29 -4.97 9.58
C ILE A 777 -15.88 -5.61 8.33
N ILE A 778 -15.70 -6.92 8.11
CA ILE A 778 -16.30 -7.64 6.98
C ILE A 778 -17.83 -7.55 7.04
N CYS A 779 -18.39 -7.70 8.24
CA CYS A 779 -19.83 -7.59 8.51
C CYS A 779 -20.36 -6.14 8.47
N GLY A 780 -19.49 -5.14 8.36
CA GLY A 780 -19.88 -3.74 8.22
C GLY A 780 -20.06 -2.99 9.54
N LEU A 781 -19.53 -3.54 10.64
CA LEU A 781 -19.60 -2.90 11.94
C LEU A 781 -18.93 -1.53 11.92
N GLU A 782 -19.63 -0.53 12.44
CA GLU A 782 -19.06 0.78 12.75
C GLU A 782 -19.34 1.16 14.21
N ILE A 783 -18.40 1.90 14.80
CA ILE A 783 -18.48 2.44 16.16
C ILE A 783 -19.02 3.86 16.12
N VAL A 784 -20.08 4.15 16.86
CA VAL A 784 -20.62 5.51 17.00
C VAL A 784 -20.19 6.17 18.31
N TYR A 785 -19.58 7.35 18.21
CA TYR A 785 -19.21 8.19 19.35
C TYR A 785 -20.37 9.11 19.77
N THR A 786 -20.92 8.86 20.96
CA THR A 786 -22.12 9.55 21.47
C THR A 786 -21.86 10.75 22.37
N GLY A 787 -20.59 11.07 22.68
CA GLY A 787 -20.24 12.17 23.58
C GLY A 787 -20.60 11.95 25.05
N LYS A 788 -21.28 10.85 25.41
CA LYS A 788 -21.46 10.40 26.80
C LYS A 788 -20.24 9.56 27.17
N LEU A 789 -19.52 9.96 28.23
CA LEU A 789 -18.33 9.28 28.75
C LEU A 789 -18.49 7.75 28.72
N GLY A 790 -17.73 7.09 27.85
CA GLY A 790 -17.60 5.63 27.81
C GLY A 790 -18.62 4.84 26.97
N GLN A 791 -19.49 5.45 26.16
CA GLN A 791 -20.45 4.71 25.33
C GLN A 791 -20.13 4.77 23.84
N LEU A 792 -19.46 3.71 23.36
CA LEU A 792 -19.37 3.33 21.96
C LEU A 792 -20.50 2.35 21.66
N TYR A 793 -21.34 2.64 20.67
CA TYR A 793 -22.35 1.69 20.20
C TYR A 793 -21.87 1.07 18.89
N ALA A 794 -21.98 -0.25 18.82
CA ALA A 794 -21.83 -1.05 17.61
C ALA A 794 -23.14 -0.98 16.82
N ILE A 795 -23.10 -0.47 15.59
CA ILE A 795 -24.20 -0.60 14.64
C ILE A 795 -23.79 -1.71 13.66
N GLN A 796 -24.59 -2.78 13.61
CA GLN A 796 -24.48 -3.86 12.62
C GLN A 796 -25.45 -3.61 11.48
#